data_AF-A0A1I1M756-F1
#
_entry.id   AF-A0A1I1M756-F1
#
_cell.length_a   1.000
_cell.length_b   1.000
_cell.length_c   1.000
_cell.angle_alpha   90.00
_cell.angle_beta   90.00
_cell.angle_gamma   90.00
#
_symmetry.space_group_name_H-M   'P 1'
#
loop_
_entity.id
_entity.type
_entity.pdbx_description
1 polymer ?
#
loop_
_entity_poly.entity_id
_entity_poly.type
_entity_poly.pdbx_seq_one_letter_code
_entity_poly.pdbx_strand_id
1 'polypeptide(L)'
;MAIKFPELEQIMLKSGFSKKLTADALEWLDISKERDMELFEKLTMQVNKPEEMIASAYRSAFRNDVIPHNSEELYRRIILMSYKLMDVNACWMLIPLNSQISDMDESAFCKLITDSFMEVYGDEAEARSLALRYAMYTSQFRIGHPDLPTESASYLKAAELTSDNIYTIKLMLCANALEYMSLSDESQNAVSMIKEIMNGDIKENDIYLLTALSSASFFDEELKEHFNKYVAEKANDIYDTISKYMKNRERTLDAFFSAEGTLTRDVLINMLRMRRHSEIPIRSAAKMQTEIFKSYMLDRSDLKDMVLMNNALKAVKPDESLNDDEIKKISREKTAEAVISDYKEKDKIKAYINGDISFDEVWPIVKSTKLGYHSYAECHYIGCLGEDDFITRCIAVLGGSVGRYSDHLKKIAGFDRDHIMGIVEKLLAVGVKIVYVLDIFSNIIEQFILYDGDREDFISSFASHVDDIAAVDITKCNASAKSIALSFFKNDENKYHKQIMSLAGDSSKAISEEVAEIVIKHPEWKNDVVKLLGSKRSSSRDSALTIIERQGTKVYIPELKKALSVEKTDKLKARIGSMLAVVSDEDSTVEKISAEEIVKEMTKGKKASKLDWLFKEPLFPVHKKDGTEADVNYIKALMLCFANSVGLKDPNADIIVAELVKKDVCRLANEVLIRWLNTPPEVKPQLLQDLEGTGYELPDSLFAQAKYKWVLYFASVYGGAEAMSVFDQLMDVWPLWQKGALAKEIPHAITLNGSSEYVMKVEYMSRKHRFNSIRKASADALLCASEKLGISKEEFADLLVPDLGFDENMCRTFDYESRRFKVYISPNLEPEIYCDGKKLKTMPKPAAGDNKQIADAAYKEFTAMKKMMKTVVAAQMVRLEDTMRTARTWTSQNWKKLFVVNPIMHRFAIGLIWGIYKDDKLEKSFRYLDDGSFTTVDDEEFIIPEDVKIGLVHPVELSDDELSAWKQQLKDYEIVQPFIQLRRSVYKPTEEEKNKDCIESFKGRVIKSKELASAMEKIGWRKGTVIDGPTICDFIREDIFARNNGIRATLEHSGIGVDVYRDEDADVTIEDLYFCKLPSCDRIKVNELSDRYFSEIIYQLNRVFP
;
A
#
# COMPACT_ATOMS: atom_id res chain seq x y z
N MET A 1 35.62 1.77 -42.77
CA MET A 1 35.18 3.13 -42.34
C MET A 1 35.78 3.32 -40.96
N ALA A 2 36.45 4.44 -40.69
CA ALA A 2 37.07 4.67 -39.37
C ALA A 2 36.00 4.58 -38.28
N ILE A 3 36.27 3.83 -37.22
CA ILE A 3 35.37 3.74 -36.07
C ILE A 3 35.47 5.04 -35.30
N LYS A 4 34.34 5.54 -34.79
CA LYS A 4 34.26 6.80 -34.05
C LYS A 4 33.65 6.55 -32.68
N PHE A 5 34.23 7.19 -31.66
CA PHE A 5 33.78 7.09 -30.27
C PHE A 5 33.44 8.49 -29.72
N PRO A 6 32.39 9.16 -30.23
CA PRO A 6 32.10 10.56 -29.92
C PRO A 6 31.73 10.83 -28.45
N GLU A 7 31.06 9.90 -27.78
CA GLU A 7 30.78 10.02 -26.34
C GLU A 7 32.03 9.70 -25.51
N LEU A 8 32.79 8.67 -25.90
CA LEU A 8 34.04 8.33 -25.20
C LEU A 8 35.07 9.46 -25.28
N GLU A 9 35.21 10.11 -26.44
CA GLU A 9 36.05 11.30 -26.64
C GLU A 9 35.69 12.42 -25.65
N GLN A 10 34.39 12.72 -25.53
CA GLN A 10 33.92 13.76 -24.61
C GLN A 10 34.18 13.41 -23.15
N ILE A 11 33.98 12.14 -22.77
CA ILE A 11 34.23 11.71 -21.40
C ILE A 11 35.73 11.77 -21.08
N MET A 12 36.61 11.25 -21.94
CA MET A 12 38.06 11.30 -21.72
C MET A 12 38.58 12.73 -21.51
N LEU A 13 38.11 13.70 -22.32
CA LEU A 13 38.47 15.11 -22.15
C LEU A 13 37.99 15.68 -20.81
N LYS A 14 36.78 15.31 -20.38
CA LYS A 14 36.25 15.71 -19.05
C LYS A 14 37.01 15.06 -17.90
N SER A 15 37.55 13.85 -18.11
CA SER A 15 38.38 13.12 -17.15
C SER A 15 39.81 13.66 -17.03
N GLY A 16 40.13 14.77 -17.69
CA GLY A 16 41.44 15.42 -17.61
C GLY A 16 42.47 14.94 -18.63
N PHE A 17 42.08 14.11 -19.61
CA PHE A 17 42.99 13.71 -20.69
C PHE A 17 43.27 14.92 -21.59
N SER A 18 44.54 15.11 -21.97
CA SER A 18 44.87 16.16 -22.94
C SER A 18 44.22 15.88 -24.29
N LYS A 19 43.96 16.92 -25.08
CA LYS A 19 43.42 16.76 -26.44
C LYS A 19 44.28 15.85 -27.32
N LYS A 20 45.60 15.95 -27.18
CA LYS A 20 46.55 15.10 -27.91
C LYS A 20 46.45 13.65 -27.45
N LEU A 21 46.50 13.39 -26.14
CA LEU A 21 46.39 12.04 -25.59
C LEU A 21 45.05 11.39 -25.93
N THR A 22 43.96 12.16 -25.93
CA THR A 22 42.62 11.67 -26.32
C THR A 22 42.61 11.27 -27.80
N ALA A 23 43.15 12.11 -28.69
CA ALA A 23 43.23 11.78 -30.11
C ALA A 23 44.09 10.53 -30.38
N ASP A 24 45.26 10.45 -29.77
CA ASP A 24 46.17 9.31 -29.89
C ASP A 24 45.53 8.01 -29.36
N ALA A 25 44.79 8.10 -28.24
CA ALA A 25 44.06 6.97 -27.66
C ALA A 25 42.90 6.49 -28.56
N LEU A 26 42.12 7.41 -29.13
CA LEU A 26 41.04 7.05 -30.05
C LEU A 26 41.57 6.46 -31.37
N GLU A 27 42.74 6.93 -31.82
CA GLU A 27 43.43 6.32 -32.97
C GLU A 27 43.90 4.90 -32.67
N TRP A 28 44.42 4.66 -31.46
CA TRP A 28 44.77 3.30 -31.00
C TRP A 28 43.54 2.36 -30.99
N LEU A 29 42.37 2.85 -30.56
CA LEU A 29 41.12 2.07 -30.51
C LEU A 29 40.50 1.77 -31.88
N ASP A 30 40.96 2.41 -32.97
CA ASP A 30 40.41 2.17 -34.30
C ASP A 30 40.87 0.80 -34.85
N ILE A 31 40.05 -0.22 -34.61
CA ILE A 31 40.29 -1.60 -35.09
C ILE A 31 40.17 -1.75 -36.62
N SER A 32 39.82 -0.68 -37.35
CA SER A 32 39.93 -0.68 -38.82
C SER A 32 41.37 -0.53 -39.32
N LYS A 33 42.32 -0.25 -38.42
CA LYS A 33 43.77 -0.22 -38.65
C LYS A 33 44.49 -1.34 -37.89
N GLU A 34 45.66 -1.76 -38.37
CA GLU A 34 46.57 -2.64 -37.63
C GLU A 34 47.06 -1.97 -36.34
N ARG A 35 47.52 -2.75 -35.34
CA ARG A 35 48.05 -2.22 -34.08
C ARG A 35 49.32 -1.40 -34.36
N ASP A 36 49.26 -0.10 -34.15
CA ASP A 36 50.44 0.77 -34.17
C ASP A 36 51.10 0.75 -32.78
N MET A 37 52.13 -0.08 -32.63
CA MET A 37 52.87 -0.20 -31.37
C MET A 37 53.72 1.02 -31.06
N GLU A 38 54.13 1.82 -32.06
CA GLU A 38 54.81 3.09 -31.81
C GLU A 38 53.87 4.15 -31.24
N LEU A 39 52.60 4.14 -31.67
CA LEU A 39 51.54 4.97 -31.09
C LEU A 39 51.22 4.52 -29.66
N PHE A 40 51.06 3.22 -29.44
CA PHE A 40 50.83 2.64 -28.12
C PHE A 40 51.92 3.03 -27.11
N GLU A 41 53.19 2.97 -27.51
CA GLU A 41 54.31 3.36 -26.65
C GLU A 41 54.29 4.85 -26.24
N LYS A 42 53.63 5.70 -27.03
CA LYS A 42 53.47 7.13 -26.73
C LYS A 42 52.31 7.44 -25.78
N LEU A 43 51.40 6.49 -25.53
CA LEU A 43 50.24 6.66 -24.64
C LEU A 43 50.67 6.69 -23.17
N THR A 44 51.27 7.80 -22.75
CA THR A 44 51.69 8.02 -21.36
C THR A 44 50.92 9.20 -20.80
N MET A 45 50.47 9.08 -19.55
CA MET A 45 49.79 10.17 -18.85
C MET A 45 50.72 10.83 -17.84
N GLN A 46 50.80 12.15 -17.85
CA GLN A 46 51.35 12.94 -16.74
C GLN A 46 50.19 13.48 -15.90
N VAL A 47 50.27 13.23 -14.59
CA VAL A 47 49.21 13.45 -13.62
C VAL A 47 48.77 14.91 -13.60
N ASN A 48 47.47 15.16 -13.79
CA ASN A 48 46.78 16.34 -13.26
C ASN A 48 45.60 15.85 -12.40
N LYS A 49 45.49 16.39 -11.18
CA LYS A 49 44.45 16.01 -10.20
C LYS A 49 43.05 16.07 -10.82
N PRO A 50 42.18 15.07 -10.58
CA PRO A 50 40.82 15.10 -11.10
C PRO A 50 39.86 15.98 -10.27
N GLU A 51 38.98 16.68 -10.99
CA GLU A 51 37.66 17.12 -10.50
C GLU A 51 36.66 15.96 -10.69
N GLU A 52 35.66 15.88 -9.82
CA GLU A 52 34.71 14.76 -9.67
C GLU A 52 34.22 14.12 -10.97
N MET A 53 34.16 12.78 -10.98
CA MET A 53 33.64 12.02 -12.11
C MET A 53 32.77 10.84 -11.70
N ILE A 54 31.72 10.59 -12.49
CA ILE A 54 30.64 9.65 -12.20
C ILE A 54 30.79 8.41 -13.10
N ALA A 55 30.97 7.23 -12.50
CA ALA A 55 31.00 5.91 -13.15
C ALA A 55 29.93 5.67 -14.23
N SER A 56 28.76 6.30 -14.07
CA SER A 56 27.64 6.22 -14.99
C SER A 56 27.95 6.81 -16.37
N ALA A 57 28.82 7.82 -16.45
CA ALA A 57 29.16 8.49 -17.71
C ALA A 57 29.97 7.58 -18.64
N TYR A 58 30.98 6.89 -18.11
CA TYR A 58 31.72 5.86 -18.85
C TYR A 58 30.83 4.67 -19.24
N ARG A 59 29.87 4.27 -18.38
CA ARG A 59 28.87 3.24 -18.73
C ARG A 59 27.96 3.63 -19.88
N SER A 60 27.55 4.89 -19.95
CA SER A 60 26.77 5.39 -21.08
C SER A 60 27.61 5.39 -22.36
N ALA A 61 28.81 5.97 -22.30
CA ALA A 61 29.69 6.07 -23.46
C ALA A 61 30.05 4.68 -24.02
N PHE A 62 30.34 3.69 -23.16
CA PHE A 62 30.62 2.33 -23.61
C PHE A 62 29.40 1.65 -24.23
N ARG A 63 28.20 1.81 -23.64
CA ARG A 63 26.95 1.26 -24.19
C ARG A 63 26.68 1.76 -25.60
N ASN A 64 27.03 3.02 -25.88
CA ASN A 64 26.72 3.69 -27.14
C ASN A 64 27.85 3.57 -28.17
N ASP A 65 29.11 3.66 -27.75
CA ASP A 65 30.27 3.76 -28.65
C ASP A 65 31.11 2.48 -28.74
N VAL A 66 31.11 1.61 -27.72
CA VAL A 66 32.05 0.47 -27.63
C VAL A 66 31.34 -0.87 -27.78
N ILE A 67 30.29 -1.12 -26.97
CA ILE A 67 29.55 -2.38 -26.95
C ILE A 67 28.88 -2.71 -28.29
N PRO A 68 28.29 -1.76 -29.06
CA PRO A 68 27.64 -2.08 -30.33
C PRO A 68 28.55 -2.68 -31.40
N HIS A 69 29.87 -2.52 -31.27
CA HIS A 69 30.85 -3.14 -32.18
C HIS A 69 31.08 -4.62 -31.91
N ASN A 70 30.76 -5.12 -30.70
CA ASN A 70 30.91 -6.53 -30.29
C ASN A 70 32.24 -7.17 -30.75
N SER A 71 33.37 -6.52 -30.45
CA SER A 71 34.69 -6.90 -30.96
C SER A 71 35.68 -7.16 -29.83
N GLU A 72 36.16 -8.39 -29.74
CA GLU A 72 37.17 -8.80 -28.76
C GLU A 72 38.49 -8.03 -28.95
N GLU A 73 38.91 -7.75 -30.19
CA GLU A 73 40.12 -6.96 -30.46
C GLU A 73 40.00 -5.53 -29.92
N LEU A 74 38.81 -4.92 -30.03
CA LEU A 74 38.58 -3.59 -29.44
C LEU A 74 38.70 -3.65 -27.91
N TYR A 75 38.17 -4.70 -27.29
CA TYR A 75 38.28 -4.91 -25.83
C TYR A 75 39.73 -5.11 -25.40
N ARG A 76 40.52 -5.92 -26.14
CA ARG A 76 41.95 -6.12 -25.91
C ARG A 76 42.73 -4.80 -25.99
N ARG A 77 42.44 -3.95 -26.97
CA ARG A 77 43.07 -2.62 -27.10
C ARG A 77 42.72 -1.68 -25.96
N ILE A 78 41.48 -1.70 -25.46
CA ILE A 78 41.06 -0.95 -24.28
C ILE A 78 41.83 -1.43 -23.03
N ILE A 79 41.97 -2.74 -22.83
CA ILE A 79 42.71 -3.32 -21.71
C ILE A 79 44.18 -2.87 -21.73
N LEU A 80 44.86 -3.03 -22.87
CA LEU A 80 46.26 -2.64 -23.03
C LEU A 80 46.46 -1.14 -22.81
N MET A 81 45.57 -0.31 -23.35
CA MET A 81 45.60 1.13 -23.18
C MET A 81 45.38 1.52 -21.71
N SER A 82 44.39 0.94 -21.04
CA SER A 82 44.12 1.17 -19.62
C SER A 82 45.34 0.84 -18.75
N TYR A 83 46.10 -0.21 -19.08
CA TYR A 83 47.35 -0.55 -18.40
C TYR A 83 48.52 0.36 -18.74
N LYS A 84 48.65 0.81 -20.00
CA LYS A 84 49.71 1.75 -20.37
C LYS A 84 49.55 3.09 -19.64
N LEU A 85 48.30 3.50 -19.46
CA LEU A 85 47.95 4.73 -18.76
C LEU A 85 47.95 4.57 -17.23
N MET A 86 47.57 3.38 -16.73
CA MET A 86 47.45 2.93 -15.33
C MET A 86 47.34 4.03 -14.28
N ASP A 87 46.36 4.91 -14.49
CA ASP A 87 45.88 5.88 -13.50
C ASP A 87 44.44 5.56 -13.15
N VAL A 88 43.94 6.12 -12.03
CA VAL A 88 42.56 5.96 -11.59
C VAL A 88 41.58 6.16 -12.75
N ASN A 89 41.75 7.23 -13.55
CA ASN A 89 40.82 7.53 -14.66
C ASN A 89 40.83 6.48 -15.78
N ALA A 90 42.00 5.90 -16.07
CA ALA A 90 42.13 4.88 -17.10
C ALA A 90 41.58 3.52 -16.67
N CYS A 91 41.62 3.23 -15.36
CA CYS A 91 41.03 2.03 -14.79
C CYS A 91 39.50 2.05 -14.92
N TRP A 92 38.83 3.20 -14.75
CA TRP A 92 37.37 3.32 -14.89
C TRP A 92 36.82 2.89 -16.26
N MET A 93 37.63 2.95 -17.32
CA MET A 93 37.25 2.44 -18.66
C MET A 93 36.99 0.93 -18.67
N LEU A 94 37.50 0.19 -17.69
CA LEU A 94 37.29 -1.25 -17.56
C LEU A 94 35.99 -1.62 -16.82
N ILE A 95 35.35 -0.68 -16.09
CA ILE A 95 34.06 -0.92 -15.38
C ILE A 95 32.97 -1.34 -16.37
N PRO A 96 32.63 -0.52 -17.38
CA PRO A 96 31.56 -0.87 -18.29
C PRO A 96 31.89 -2.12 -19.09
N LEU A 97 33.16 -2.34 -19.42
CA LEU A 97 33.61 -3.53 -20.12
C LEU A 97 33.33 -4.82 -19.33
N ASN A 98 33.59 -4.84 -18.02
CA ASN A 98 33.28 -5.99 -17.17
C ASN A 98 31.75 -6.16 -16.94
N SER A 99 31.00 -5.07 -16.83
CA SER A 99 29.57 -5.10 -16.44
C SER A 99 28.55 -5.22 -17.59
N GLN A 100 28.93 -4.90 -18.83
CA GLN A 100 28.01 -4.81 -19.98
C GLN A 100 28.22 -5.90 -21.03
N ILE A 101 29.24 -6.75 -20.88
CA ILE A 101 29.35 -7.99 -21.65
C ILE A 101 28.43 -9.00 -20.95
N SER A 102 27.23 -9.21 -21.48
CA SER A 102 26.16 -10.00 -20.84
C SER A 102 26.52 -11.45 -20.51
N ASP A 103 27.63 -11.97 -21.08
CA ASP A 103 27.97 -13.39 -21.10
C ASP A 103 29.32 -13.71 -20.43
N MET A 104 30.09 -12.72 -19.96
CA MET A 104 31.41 -12.95 -19.34
C MET A 104 31.33 -12.88 -17.81
N ASP A 105 31.67 -13.99 -17.15
CA ASP A 105 31.93 -13.98 -15.71
C ASP A 105 33.30 -13.36 -15.37
N GLU A 106 33.54 -13.12 -14.08
CA GLU A 106 34.77 -12.50 -13.57
C GLU A 106 36.04 -13.27 -13.98
N SER A 107 35.96 -14.60 -14.07
CA SER A 107 37.07 -15.45 -14.48
C SER A 107 37.39 -15.29 -15.96
N ALA A 108 36.37 -15.23 -16.81
CA ALA A 108 36.51 -14.99 -18.24
C ALA A 108 37.12 -13.61 -18.50
N PHE A 109 36.72 -12.59 -17.73
CA PHE A 109 37.29 -11.25 -17.84
C PHE A 109 38.76 -11.19 -17.40
N CYS A 110 39.12 -11.82 -16.27
CA CYS A 110 40.51 -11.93 -15.84
C CYS A 110 41.40 -12.68 -16.85
N LYS A 111 40.85 -13.71 -17.50
CA LYS A 111 41.53 -14.43 -18.57
C LYS A 111 41.75 -13.54 -19.78
N LEU A 112 40.75 -12.79 -20.23
CA LEU A 112 40.88 -11.84 -21.34
C LEU A 112 41.98 -10.81 -21.07
N ILE A 113 42.07 -10.29 -19.84
CA ILE A 113 43.16 -9.38 -19.45
C ILE A 113 44.53 -10.05 -19.63
N THR A 114 44.68 -11.26 -19.09
CA THR A 114 45.96 -11.98 -19.11
C THR A 114 46.36 -12.37 -20.55
N ASP A 115 45.42 -12.85 -21.36
CA ASP A 115 45.63 -13.19 -22.77
C ASP A 115 46.02 -11.93 -23.59
N SER A 116 45.41 -10.78 -23.29
CA SER A 116 45.77 -9.50 -23.93
C SER A 116 47.22 -9.12 -23.65
N PHE A 117 47.68 -9.31 -22.42
CA PHE A 117 49.06 -9.02 -22.04
C PHE A 117 50.05 -10.05 -22.59
N MET A 118 49.66 -11.32 -22.70
CA MET A 118 50.53 -12.38 -23.21
C MET A 118 51.00 -12.09 -24.64
N GLU A 119 50.12 -11.52 -25.46
CA GLU A 119 50.43 -11.14 -26.84
C GLU A 119 51.50 -10.03 -26.95
N VAL A 120 51.60 -9.16 -25.95
CA VAL A 120 52.46 -7.96 -26.01
C VAL A 120 53.71 -8.09 -25.15
N TYR A 121 53.58 -8.70 -23.97
CA TYR A 121 54.62 -8.70 -22.93
C TYR A 121 55.16 -10.09 -22.60
N GLY A 122 54.64 -11.17 -23.22
CA GLY A 122 55.12 -12.53 -23.02
C GLY A 122 55.13 -12.94 -21.54
N ASP A 123 56.29 -13.38 -21.05
CA ASP A 123 56.48 -13.89 -19.69
C ASP A 123 56.15 -12.87 -18.57
N GLU A 124 56.02 -11.58 -18.89
CA GLU A 124 55.61 -10.55 -17.92
C GLU A 124 54.08 -10.42 -17.77
N ALA A 125 53.29 -11.10 -18.61
CA ALA A 125 51.86 -10.89 -18.71
C ALA A 125 51.10 -11.10 -17.38
N GLU A 126 51.44 -12.14 -16.63
CA GLU A 126 50.79 -12.44 -15.35
C GLU A 126 51.06 -11.35 -14.30
N ALA A 127 52.29 -10.84 -14.23
CA ALA A 127 52.69 -9.79 -13.29
C ALA A 127 52.01 -8.45 -13.65
N ARG A 128 51.92 -8.11 -14.94
CA ARG A 128 51.23 -6.90 -15.41
C ARG A 128 49.71 -7.00 -15.22
N SER A 129 49.14 -8.19 -15.45
CA SER A 129 47.75 -8.52 -15.15
C SER A 129 47.44 -8.36 -13.66
N LEU A 130 48.33 -8.82 -12.77
CA LEU A 130 48.18 -8.64 -11.33
C LEU A 130 48.18 -7.16 -10.93
N ALA A 131 49.11 -6.36 -11.44
CA ALA A 131 49.16 -4.92 -11.17
C ALA A 131 47.88 -4.18 -11.63
N LEU A 132 47.38 -4.49 -12.84
CA LEU A 132 46.14 -3.89 -13.34
C LEU A 132 44.92 -4.28 -12.48
N ARG A 133 44.81 -5.55 -12.08
CA ARG A 133 43.73 -6.01 -11.20
C ARG A 133 43.74 -5.32 -9.84
N TYR A 134 44.93 -5.06 -9.27
CA TYR A 134 45.08 -4.22 -8.08
C TYR A 134 44.62 -2.77 -8.31
N ALA A 135 44.96 -2.17 -9.46
CA ALA A 135 44.53 -0.82 -9.84
C ALA A 135 43.00 -0.69 -9.96
N MET A 136 42.36 -1.71 -10.52
CA MET A 136 40.91 -1.78 -10.61
C MET A 136 40.29 -1.86 -9.22
N TYR A 137 40.85 -2.71 -8.35
CA TYR A 137 40.35 -2.88 -6.98
C TYR A 137 40.47 -1.59 -6.15
N THR A 138 41.54 -0.82 -6.28
CA THR A 138 41.72 0.47 -5.56
C THR A 138 40.74 1.57 -5.98
N SER A 139 40.11 1.42 -7.14
CA SER A 139 39.17 2.39 -7.71
C SER A 139 37.70 2.12 -7.34
N GLN A 140 37.42 1.37 -6.26
CA GLN A 140 36.08 0.95 -5.80
C GLN A 140 35.32 0.01 -6.75
N PHE A 141 36.02 -0.79 -7.55
CA PHE A 141 35.39 -1.84 -8.35
C PHE A 141 34.79 -2.94 -7.47
N ARG A 142 33.49 -3.24 -7.64
CA ARG A 142 32.85 -4.48 -7.15
C ARG A 142 33.26 -5.68 -8.00
N ILE A 143 34.55 -5.88 -8.19
CA ILE A 143 35.08 -7.18 -8.62
C ILE A 143 35.24 -7.97 -7.31
N GLY A 144 34.97 -9.28 -7.33
CA GLY A 144 35.30 -10.15 -6.20
C GLY A 144 36.74 -9.92 -5.76
N HIS A 145 37.10 -10.33 -4.54
CA HIS A 145 38.51 -10.29 -4.15
C HIS A 145 39.30 -11.02 -5.25
N PRO A 146 40.22 -10.36 -5.99
CA PRO A 146 40.85 -10.99 -7.13
C PRO A 146 41.48 -12.31 -6.68
N ASP A 147 41.46 -13.33 -7.54
CA ASP A 147 42.21 -14.56 -7.30
C ASP A 147 43.69 -14.20 -7.26
N LEU A 148 44.11 -13.83 -6.06
CA LEU A 148 45.41 -13.30 -5.75
C LEU A 148 46.36 -14.47 -5.48
N PRO A 149 47.57 -14.45 -6.07
CA PRO A 149 48.56 -15.51 -5.88
C PRO A 149 48.97 -15.59 -4.40
N THR A 150 49.45 -16.74 -3.97
CA THR A 150 50.04 -16.93 -2.64
C THR A 150 51.57 -16.84 -2.67
N GLU A 151 52.16 -16.73 -3.86
CA GLU A 151 53.60 -16.66 -4.08
C GLU A 151 54.09 -15.21 -4.03
N SER A 152 55.04 -14.93 -3.14
CA SER A 152 55.62 -13.59 -2.94
C SER A 152 56.31 -13.06 -4.21
N ALA A 153 56.89 -13.94 -5.02
CA ALA A 153 57.58 -13.60 -6.26
C ALA A 153 56.66 -12.93 -7.29
N SER A 154 55.39 -13.36 -7.40
CA SER A 154 54.43 -12.76 -8.33
C SER A 154 54.12 -11.30 -7.98
N TYR A 155 53.98 -11.00 -6.70
CA TYR A 155 53.76 -9.63 -6.21
C TYR A 155 54.98 -8.74 -6.41
N LEU A 156 56.17 -9.25 -6.09
CA LEU A 156 57.43 -8.52 -6.32
C LEU A 156 57.60 -8.18 -7.79
N LYS A 157 57.41 -9.17 -8.68
CA LYS A 157 57.56 -8.94 -10.12
C LYS A 157 56.55 -7.92 -10.64
N ALA A 158 55.31 -7.97 -10.15
CA ALA A 158 54.30 -6.97 -10.47
C ALA A 158 54.68 -5.56 -9.96
N ALA A 159 55.26 -5.46 -8.75
CA ALA A 159 55.72 -4.21 -8.17
C ALA A 159 56.90 -3.60 -8.96
N GLU A 160 57.86 -4.43 -9.40
CA GLU A 160 58.98 -4.01 -10.26
C GLU A 160 58.52 -3.43 -11.59
N LEU A 161 57.50 -4.04 -12.20
CA LEU A 161 56.95 -3.61 -13.50
C LEU A 161 55.95 -2.46 -13.39
N THR A 162 55.57 -2.08 -12.16
CA THR A 162 54.67 -0.96 -11.88
C THR A 162 55.47 0.34 -11.81
N SER A 163 55.01 1.37 -12.53
CA SER A 163 55.64 2.70 -12.56
C SER A 163 55.70 3.33 -11.16
N ASP A 164 56.79 4.02 -10.86
CA ASP A 164 57.00 4.75 -9.59
C ASP A 164 55.97 5.87 -9.37
N ASN A 165 55.40 6.40 -10.46
CA ASN A 165 54.33 7.40 -10.39
C ASN A 165 53.02 6.84 -9.83
N ILE A 166 52.89 5.50 -9.74
CA ILE A 166 51.70 4.80 -9.25
C ILE A 166 52.06 4.08 -7.94
N TYR A 167 52.63 4.85 -7.03
CA TYR A 167 53.21 4.35 -5.78
C TYR A 167 52.19 3.60 -4.91
N THR A 168 50.89 3.94 -4.95
CA THR A 168 49.85 3.28 -4.15
C THR A 168 49.74 1.78 -4.45
N ILE A 169 49.74 1.41 -5.74
CA ILE A 169 49.70 0.00 -6.17
C ILE A 169 51.01 -0.68 -5.80
N LYS A 170 52.14 -0.03 -6.07
CA LYS A 170 53.47 -0.57 -5.79
C LYS A 170 53.64 -0.89 -4.30
N LEU A 171 53.23 0.02 -3.42
CA LEU A 171 53.20 -0.18 -1.97
C LEU A 171 52.32 -1.36 -1.56
N MET A 172 51.10 -1.49 -2.11
CA MET A 172 50.21 -2.61 -1.78
C MET A 172 50.72 -3.97 -2.28
N LEU A 173 51.36 -4.01 -3.45
CA LEU A 173 52.01 -5.20 -3.97
C LEU A 173 53.20 -5.60 -3.07
N CYS A 174 54.05 -4.66 -2.69
CA CYS A 174 55.15 -4.91 -1.75
C CYS A 174 54.65 -5.40 -0.39
N ALA A 175 53.59 -4.78 0.16
CA ALA A 175 52.99 -5.18 1.42
C ALA A 175 52.48 -6.63 1.39
N ASN A 176 51.76 -7.01 0.31
CA ASN A 176 51.30 -8.39 0.13
C ASN A 176 52.46 -9.37 -0.10
N ALA A 177 53.53 -8.97 -0.80
CA ALA A 177 54.72 -9.82 -0.96
C ALA A 177 55.34 -10.17 0.41
N LEU A 178 55.49 -9.17 1.27
CA LEU A 178 56.11 -9.30 2.60
C LEU A 178 55.33 -10.23 3.55
N GLU A 179 54.00 -10.31 3.43
CA GLU A 179 53.17 -11.24 4.21
C GLU A 179 53.52 -12.72 3.97
N TYR A 180 53.89 -13.07 2.73
CA TYR A 180 54.23 -14.44 2.35
C TYR A 180 55.73 -14.75 2.47
N MET A 181 56.57 -13.76 2.79
CA MET A 181 58.01 -13.95 2.94
C MET A 181 58.40 -14.40 4.35
N SER A 182 59.39 -15.30 4.43
CA SER A 182 60.15 -15.54 5.65
C SER A 182 60.97 -14.31 6.04
N LEU A 183 61.30 -14.21 7.33
CA LEU A 183 62.19 -13.17 7.86
C LEU A 183 63.65 -13.50 7.45
N SER A 184 63.97 -13.33 6.16
CA SER A 184 65.24 -13.67 5.50
C SER A 184 65.61 -12.66 4.40
N ASP A 185 66.80 -12.77 3.79
CA ASP A 185 67.33 -11.80 2.81
C ASP A 185 66.46 -11.55 1.56
N GLU A 186 65.54 -12.46 1.23
CA GLU A 186 64.61 -12.34 0.09
C GLU A 186 63.68 -11.12 0.17
N SER A 187 63.49 -10.53 1.36
CA SER A 187 62.65 -9.35 1.57
C SER A 187 63.32 -8.01 1.22
N GLN A 188 64.64 -7.99 1.00
CA GLN A 188 65.39 -6.74 0.80
C GLN A 188 64.88 -5.93 -0.40
N ASN A 189 64.43 -6.58 -1.47
CA ASN A 189 63.92 -5.88 -2.65
C ASN A 189 62.62 -5.12 -2.37
N ALA A 190 61.65 -5.74 -1.68
CA ALA A 190 60.40 -5.07 -1.29
C ALA A 190 60.66 -3.92 -0.31
N VAL A 191 61.53 -4.14 0.69
CA VAL A 191 61.91 -3.12 1.67
C VAL A 191 62.60 -1.94 0.99
N SER A 192 63.51 -2.19 0.04
CA SER A 192 64.18 -1.13 -0.73
C SER A 192 63.20 -0.29 -1.53
N MET A 193 62.26 -0.93 -2.24
CA MET A 193 61.22 -0.21 -2.99
C MET A 193 60.33 0.65 -2.09
N ILE A 194 59.96 0.15 -0.90
CA ILE A 194 59.20 0.95 0.08
C ILE A 194 60.03 2.15 0.57
N LYS A 195 61.32 1.97 0.86
CA LYS A 195 62.23 3.06 1.27
C LYS A 195 62.40 4.11 0.18
N GLU A 196 62.55 3.71 -1.07
CA GLU A 196 62.66 4.62 -2.21
C GLU A 196 61.41 5.49 -2.35
N ILE A 197 60.21 4.89 -2.22
CA ILE A 197 58.94 5.64 -2.25
C ILE A 197 58.81 6.55 -1.02
N MET A 198 59.12 6.05 0.17
CA MET A 198 59.06 6.82 1.43
C MET A 198 59.95 8.07 1.38
N ASN A 199 61.13 7.97 0.76
CA ASN A 199 62.08 9.07 0.59
C ASN A 199 61.77 9.98 -0.62
N GLY A 200 60.71 9.68 -1.38
CA GLY A 200 60.25 10.45 -2.53
C GLY A 200 59.29 11.59 -2.16
N ASP A 201 58.53 12.07 -3.14
CA ASP A 201 57.52 13.13 -2.97
C ASP A 201 56.17 12.56 -2.51
N ILE A 202 56.15 12.02 -1.29
CA ILE A 202 54.94 11.47 -0.63
C ILE A 202 54.77 12.08 0.76
N LYS A 203 53.52 12.20 1.22
CA LYS A 203 53.27 12.64 2.60
C LYS A 203 53.70 11.55 3.58
N GLU A 204 54.38 11.94 4.65
CA GLU A 204 54.88 11.02 5.69
C GLU A 204 53.77 10.19 6.34
N ASN A 205 52.55 10.71 6.41
CA ASN A 205 51.37 10.04 6.95
C ASN A 205 50.37 9.56 5.86
N ASP A 206 50.85 9.31 4.64
CA ASP A 206 50.05 8.71 3.59
C ASP A 206 49.55 7.31 4.00
N ILE A 207 48.27 7.03 3.73
CA ILE A 207 47.59 5.82 4.23
C ILE A 207 48.15 4.55 3.57
N TYR A 208 48.49 4.60 2.28
CA TYR A 208 49.05 3.45 1.57
C TYR A 208 50.49 3.19 2.00
N LEU A 209 51.25 4.26 2.27
CA LEU A 209 52.59 4.15 2.85
C LEU A 209 52.54 3.50 4.23
N LEU A 210 51.75 4.04 5.17
CA LEU A 210 51.65 3.49 6.51
C LEU A 210 51.15 2.04 6.51
N THR A 211 50.25 1.69 5.60
CA THR A 211 49.81 0.29 5.43
C THR A 211 50.98 -0.60 4.99
N ALA A 212 51.78 -0.21 4.01
CA ALA A 212 52.93 -1.01 3.60
C ALA A 212 54.04 -1.08 4.65
N LEU A 213 54.24 0.01 5.41
CA LEU A 213 55.18 0.04 6.53
C LEU A 213 54.77 -0.92 7.65
N SER A 214 53.48 -1.15 7.86
CA SER A 214 53.02 -2.12 8.87
C SER A 214 53.54 -3.54 8.58
N SER A 215 53.53 -3.99 7.32
CA SER A 215 54.11 -5.27 6.88
C SER A 215 55.63 -5.26 6.91
N ALA A 216 56.25 -4.14 6.55
CA ALA A 216 57.71 -3.98 6.49
C ALA A 216 58.37 -3.82 7.86
N SER A 217 57.61 -3.45 8.89
CA SER A 217 58.11 -3.19 10.25
C SER A 217 58.82 -4.39 10.90
N PHE A 218 58.57 -5.61 10.44
CA PHE A 218 59.22 -6.83 10.91
C PHE A 218 60.62 -7.05 10.30
N PHE A 219 60.98 -6.28 9.28
CA PHE A 219 62.20 -6.47 8.49
C PHE A 219 63.19 -5.32 8.63
N ASP A 220 62.71 -4.13 9.03
CA ASP A 220 63.53 -2.93 9.11
C ASP A 220 63.05 -1.98 10.23
N GLU A 221 63.96 -1.63 11.15
CA GLU A 221 63.62 -0.80 12.33
C GLU A 221 63.36 0.67 11.97
N GLU A 222 63.97 1.21 10.91
CA GLU A 222 63.72 2.60 10.46
C GLU A 222 62.27 2.75 9.98
N LEU A 223 61.81 1.79 9.17
CA LEU A 223 60.43 1.75 8.68
C LEU A 223 59.41 1.60 9.82
N LYS A 224 59.76 0.79 10.83
CA LYS A 224 58.94 0.59 12.03
C LYS A 224 58.84 1.85 12.89
N GLU A 225 59.95 2.57 13.08
CA GLU A 225 59.93 3.86 13.78
C GLU A 225 59.04 4.87 13.08
N HIS A 226 59.14 4.97 11.73
CA HIS A 226 58.27 5.85 10.94
C HIS A 226 56.79 5.44 11.04
N PHE A 227 56.49 4.14 10.95
CA PHE A 227 55.13 3.62 11.11
C PHE A 227 54.52 3.99 12.47
N ASN A 228 55.23 3.68 13.56
CA ASN A 228 54.75 3.91 14.93
C ASN A 228 54.50 5.40 15.22
N LYS A 229 55.23 6.30 14.56
CA LYS A 229 55.06 7.74 14.72
C LYS A 229 53.71 8.25 14.22
N TYR A 230 53.16 7.68 13.14
CA TYR A 230 51.99 8.22 12.45
C TYR A 230 50.76 7.32 12.43
N VAL A 231 50.90 6.02 12.74
CA VAL A 231 49.80 5.03 12.63
C VAL A 231 48.55 5.41 13.42
N ALA A 232 48.72 5.96 14.64
CA ALA A 232 47.58 6.32 15.50
C ALA A 232 46.70 7.43 14.89
N GLU A 233 47.29 8.39 14.16
CA GLU A 233 46.56 9.50 13.53
C GLU A 233 45.60 9.04 12.42
N LYS A 234 45.88 7.86 11.85
CA LYS A 234 45.21 7.31 10.67
C LYS A 234 44.67 5.90 10.91
N ALA A 235 44.49 5.49 12.17
CA ALA A 235 44.17 4.12 12.54
C ALA A 235 42.97 3.54 11.78
N ASN A 236 41.86 4.29 11.68
CA ASN A 236 40.67 3.83 10.97
C ASN A 236 40.90 3.68 9.46
N ASP A 237 41.54 4.67 8.82
CA ASP A 237 41.80 4.66 7.38
C ASP A 237 42.80 3.53 7.00
N ILE A 238 43.79 3.29 7.86
CA ILE A 238 44.77 2.20 7.69
C ILE A 238 44.08 0.85 7.85
N TYR A 239 43.26 0.66 8.89
CA TYR A 239 42.51 -0.59 9.08
C TYR A 239 41.61 -0.89 7.87
N ASP A 240 40.92 0.13 7.36
CA ASP A 240 40.10 0.04 6.16
C ASP A 240 40.94 -0.38 4.93
N THR A 241 42.15 0.18 4.81
CA THR A 241 43.09 -0.09 3.72
C THR A 241 43.62 -1.53 3.80
N ILE A 242 44.08 -1.98 4.97
CA ILE A 242 44.46 -3.37 5.23
C ILE A 242 43.30 -4.32 4.88
N SER A 243 42.09 -3.96 5.33
CA SER A 243 40.90 -4.77 5.14
C SER A 243 40.53 -4.96 3.68
N LYS A 244 40.77 -3.94 2.85
CA LYS A 244 40.50 -3.92 1.42
C LYS A 244 41.62 -4.63 0.63
N TYR A 245 42.87 -4.26 0.85
CA TYR A 245 43.95 -4.59 -0.11
C TYR A 245 44.81 -5.79 0.25
N MET A 246 44.58 -6.40 1.41
CA MET A 246 45.41 -7.50 1.89
C MET A 246 44.61 -8.79 2.07
N LYS A 247 45.00 -9.83 1.32
CA LYS A 247 44.40 -11.17 1.40
C LYS A 247 44.85 -11.92 2.64
N ASN A 248 46.16 -11.99 2.84
CA ASN A 248 46.75 -12.36 4.12
C ASN A 248 47.19 -11.06 4.81
N ARG A 249 46.93 -10.96 6.10
CA ARG A 249 47.07 -9.71 6.86
C ARG A 249 47.40 -9.93 8.33
N GLU A 250 47.76 -11.15 8.72
CA GLU A 250 47.99 -11.48 10.13
C GLU A 250 49.17 -10.70 10.70
N ARG A 251 50.30 -10.67 9.98
CA ARG A 251 51.51 -9.95 10.42
C ARG A 251 51.28 -8.44 10.43
N THR A 252 50.68 -7.91 9.38
CA THR A 252 50.30 -6.51 9.24
C THR A 252 49.36 -6.04 10.36
N LEU A 253 48.32 -6.81 10.67
CA LEU A 253 47.40 -6.49 11.77
C LEU A 253 48.06 -6.62 13.13
N ASP A 254 48.96 -7.59 13.31
CA ASP A 254 49.77 -7.73 14.52
C ASP A 254 50.67 -6.49 14.74
N ALA A 255 51.35 -6.00 13.70
CA ALA A 255 52.10 -4.74 13.79
C ALA A 255 51.18 -3.54 14.07
N PHE A 256 50.06 -3.43 13.35
CA PHE A 256 49.09 -2.36 13.54
C PHE A 256 48.57 -2.30 14.97
N PHE A 257 48.13 -3.42 15.54
CA PHE A 257 47.65 -3.46 16.92
C PHE A 257 48.76 -3.43 17.97
N SER A 258 50.03 -3.66 17.62
CA SER A 258 51.15 -3.46 18.55
C SER A 258 51.41 -1.99 18.89
N ALA A 259 51.01 -1.06 18.01
CA ALA A 259 51.14 0.36 18.24
C ALA A 259 50.01 0.90 19.14
N GLU A 260 50.35 1.80 20.06
CA GLU A 260 49.37 2.40 20.97
C GLU A 260 48.37 3.29 20.20
N GLY A 261 47.10 3.28 20.61
CA GLY A 261 46.06 4.13 20.02
C GLY A 261 45.41 3.60 18.75
N THR A 262 45.76 2.40 18.27
CA THR A 262 45.20 1.84 17.02
C THR A 262 43.90 1.04 17.23
N LEU A 263 43.67 0.43 18.40
CA LEU A 263 42.38 -0.19 18.75
C LEU A 263 41.40 0.88 19.29
N THR A 264 40.78 1.62 18.38
CA THR A 264 39.72 2.58 18.71
C THR A 264 38.33 1.93 18.65
N ARG A 265 37.30 2.61 19.18
CA ARG A 265 35.90 2.14 19.06
C ARG A 265 35.46 2.04 17.60
N ASP A 266 35.85 2.99 16.75
CA ASP A 266 35.49 2.98 15.32
C ASP A 266 36.15 1.81 14.58
N VAL A 267 37.43 1.56 14.86
CA VAL A 267 38.13 0.38 14.32
C VAL A 267 37.41 -0.89 14.75
N LEU A 268 37.10 -1.05 16.04
CA LEU A 268 36.38 -2.23 16.54
C LEU A 268 35.01 -2.42 15.87
N ILE A 269 34.23 -1.35 15.71
CA ILE A 269 32.93 -1.38 15.01
C ILE A 269 33.11 -1.85 13.56
N ASN A 270 34.10 -1.30 12.86
CA ASN A 270 34.39 -1.70 11.48
C ASN A 270 34.84 -3.17 11.39
N MET A 271 35.60 -3.67 12.37
CA MET A 271 35.98 -5.10 12.42
C MET A 271 34.76 -6.00 12.58
N LEU A 272 33.87 -5.68 13.54
CA LEU A 272 32.70 -6.51 13.86
C LEU A 272 31.65 -6.51 12.73
N ARG A 273 31.54 -5.39 11.99
CA ARG A 273 30.60 -5.26 10.86
C ARG A 273 30.87 -6.26 9.72
N MET A 274 32.12 -6.64 9.49
CA MET A 274 32.52 -7.48 8.35
C MET A 274 32.38 -9.00 8.58
N ARG A 275 31.69 -9.45 9.66
CA ARG A 275 31.36 -10.82 10.13
C ARG A 275 32.06 -12.05 9.50
N ARG A 276 32.06 -12.20 8.16
CA ARG A 276 32.72 -13.30 7.42
C ARG A 276 34.26 -13.21 7.36
N HIS A 277 34.85 -12.04 7.63
CA HIS A 277 36.30 -11.82 7.54
C HIS A 277 36.94 -11.25 8.84
N SER A 278 36.19 -11.25 9.95
CA SER A 278 36.60 -10.57 11.19
C SER A 278 37.51 -11.40 12.11
N GLU A 279 37.64 -12.70 11.88
CA GLU A 279 38.36 -13.61 12.78
C GLU A 279 39.84 -13.21 12.98
N ILE A 280 40.58 -12.98 11.89
CA ILE A 280 42.00 -12.59 11.95
C ILE A 280 42.16 -11.22 12.66
N PRO A 281 41.47 -10.13 12.25
CA PRO A 281 41.54 -8.85 12.96
C PRO A 281 41.21 -8.90 14.44
N ILE A 282 40.14 -9.60 14.83
CA ILE A 282 39.72 -9.69 16.24
C ILE A 282 40.76 -10.45 17.05
N ARG A 283 41.37 -11.51 16.50
CA ARG A 283 42.46 -12.24 17.16
C ARG A 283 43.71 -11.38 17.34
N SER A 284 44.16 -10.67 16.31
CA SER A 284 45.31 -9.76 16.42
C SER A 284 45.07 -8.67 17.45
N ALA A 285 43.88 -8.05 17.46
CA ALA A 285 43.52 -7.06 18.49
C ALA A 285 43.50 -7.65 19.90
N ALA A 286 42.90 -8.85 20.08
CA ALA A 286 42.85 -9.54 21.36
C ALA A 286 44.24 -9.96 21.86
N LYS A 287 45.15 -10.34 20.93
CA LYS A 287 46.52 -10.75 21.21
C LYS A 287 47.41 -9.57 21.59
N MET A 288 47.30 -8.44 20.87
CA MET A 288 48.23 -7.30 21.00
C MET A 288 47.74 -6.21 21.97
N GLN A 289 46.43 -6.04 22.15
CA GLN A 289 45.85 -5.03 23.06
C GLN A 289 44.81 -5.66 24.01
N THR A 290 45.19 -6.73 24.70
CA THR A 290 44.30 -7.57 25.50
C THR A 290 43.44 -6.80 26.52
N GLU A 291 44.03 -5.89 27.29
CA GLU A 291 43.29 -5.12 28.31
C GLU A 291 42.22 -4.20 27.72
N ILE A 292 42.57 -3.42 26.69
CA ILE A 292 41.64 -2.53 25.99
C ILE A 292 40.56 -3.36 25.29
N PHE A 293 40.95 -4.48 24.67
CA PHE A 293 40.04 -5.40 24.01
C PHE A 293 39.01 -6.00 24.98
N LYS A 294 39.44 -6.46 26.16
CA LYS A 294 38.55 -6.98 27.21
C LYS A 294 37.59 -5.91 27.74
N SER A 295 38.09 -4.69 27.94
CA SER A 295 37.25 -3.54 28.31
C SER A 295 36.14 -3.30 27.28
N TYR A 296 36.49 -3.22 25.99
CA TYR A 296 35.49 -3.05 24.94
C TYR A 296 34.55 -4.24 24.77
N MET A 297 35.04 -5.47 24.94
CA MET A 297 34.22 -6.68 24.93
C MET A 297 33.14 -6.61 26.02
N LEU A 298 33.53 -6.25 27.24
CA LEU A 298 32.62 -6.12 28.38
C LEU A 298 31.67 -4.91 28.27
N ASP A 299 32.01 -3.89 27.49
CA ASP A 299 31.15 -2.73 27.20
C ASP A 299 30.12 -3.00 26.10
N ARG A 300 30.26 -4.10 25.32
CA ARG A 300 29.32 -4.41 24.21
C ARG A 300 27.91 -4.67 24.72
N SER A 301 26.94 -3.99 24.12
CA SER A 301 25.51 -4.28 24.33
C SER A 301 25.05 -5.51 23.54
N ASP A 302 25.62 -5.76 22.35
CA ASP A 302 25.35 -6.97 21.55
C ASP A 302 26.12 -8.17 22.09
N LEU A 303 25.37 -9.18 22.53
CA LEU A 303 25.93 -10.40 23.11
C LEU A 303 26.61 -11.27 22.04
N LYS A 304 26.18 -11.21 20.77
CA LYS A 304 26.85 -11.93 19.67
C LYS A 304 28.26 -11.41 19.47
N ASP A 305 28.43 -10.09 19.53
CA ASP A 305 29.74 -9.46 19.42
C ASP A 305 30.61 -9.80 20.62
N MET A 306 30.06 -9.76 21.84
CA MET A 306 30.79 -10.14 23.06
C MET A 306 31.26 -11.60 23.01
N VAL A 307 30.40 -12.53 22.58
CA VAL A 307 30.75 -13.96 22.43
C VAL A 307 31.80 -14.15 21.34
N LEU A 308 31.66 -13.47 20.20
CA LEU A 308 32.66 -13.50 19.12
C LEU A 308 34.02 -13.01 19.61
N MET A 309 34.05 -11.88 20.33
CA MET A 309 35.27 -11.32 20.92
C MET A 309 35.87 -12.26 21.97
N ASN A 310 35.05 -12.86 22.83
CA ASN A 310 35.54 -13.81 23.84
C ASN A 310 36.12 -15.08 23.21
N ASN A 311 35.52 -15.58 22.13
CA ASN A 311 36.05 -16.73 21.38
C ASN A 311 37.40 -16.42 20.73
N ALA A 312 37.56 -15.21 20.18
CA ALA A 312 38.84 -14.76 19.65
C ALA A 312 39.89 -14.63 20.76
N LEU A 313 39.52 -14.06 21.91
CA LEU A 313 40.39 -13.97 23.08
C LEU A 313 40.79 -15.36 23.58
N LYS A 314 39.85 -16.30 23.68
CA LYS A 314 40.09 -17.69 24.08
C LYS A 314 41.09 -18.39 23.15
N ALA A 315 41.06 -18.08 21.85
CA ALA A 315 41.97 -18.67 20.87
C ALA A 315 43.42 -18.21 21.03
N VAL A 316 43.66 -16.99 21.53
CA VAL A 316 45.01 -16.40 21.64
C VAL A 316 45.54 -16.30 23.08
N LYS A 317 44.64 -16.19 24.06
CA LYS A 317 44.88 -15.98 25.50
C LYS A 317 43.79 -16.69 26.34
N PRO A 318 43.78 -18.02 26.40
CA PRO A 318 42.70 -18.78 27.06
C PRO A 318 42.52 -18.43 28.54
N ASP A 319 43.61 -18.21 29.29
CA ASP A 319 43.58 -17.89 30.73
C ASP A 319 42.94 -16.53 31.04
N GLU A 320 42.76 -15.68 30.04
CA GLU A 320 42.16 -14.34 30.16
C GLU A 320 40.72 -14.26 29.64
N SER A 321 40.23 -15.34 29.03
CA SER A 321 38.88 -15.41 28.47
C SER A 321 37.83 -15.75 29.53
N LEU A 322 36.58 -15.34 29.29
CA LEU A 322 35.44 -15.69 30.13
C LEU A 322 34.98 -17.12 29.85
N ASN A 323 34.56 -17.83 30.89
CA ASN A 323 33.86 -19.11 30.74
C ASN A 323 32.35 -18.91 30.46
N ASP A 324 31.67 -20.01 30.13
CA ASP A 324 30.25 -19.97 29.71
C ASP A 324 29.31 -19.47 30.81
N ASP A 325 29.60 -19.77 32.09
CA ASP A 325 28.79 -19.31 33.23
C ASP A 325 28.96 -17.81 33.46
N GLU A 326 30.18 -17.29 33.32
CA GLU A 326 30.47 -15.85 33.38
C GLU A 326 29.78 -15.10 32.25
N ILE A 327 29.86 -15.61 31.01
CA ILE A 327 29.14 -15.06 29.85
C ILE A 327 27.64 -15.04 30.13
N LYS A 328 27.07 -16.14 30.61
CA LYS A 328 25.63 -16.24 30.88
C LYS A 328 25.19 -15.25 31.96
N LYS A 329 25.97 -15.11 33.03
CA LYS A 329 25.69 -14.16 34.12
C LYS A 329 25.70 -12.71 33.63
N ILE A 330 26.76 -12.30 32.93
CA ILE A 330 26.90 -10.94 32.38
C ILE A 330 25.79 -10.66 31.36
N SER A 331 25.48 -11.63 30.50
CA SER A 331 24.43 -11.52 29.49
C SER A 331 23.05 -11.31 30.10
N ARG A 332 22.71 -12.06 31.16
CA ARG A 332 21.45 -11.89 31.88
C ARG A 332 21.35 -10.53 32.55
N GLU A 333 22.44 -10.06 33.17
CA GLU A 333 22.46 -8.74 33.82
C GLU A 333 22.24 -7.60 32.82
N LYS A 334 22.98 -7.59 31.70
CA LYS A 334 22.80 -6.61 30.63
C LYS A 334 21.41 -6.65 30.02
N THR A 335 20.89 -7.85 29.77
CA THR A 335 19.54 -8.03 29.22
C THR A 335 18.49 -7.54 30.20
N ALA A 336 18.65 -7.81 31.50
CA ALA A 336 17.76 -7.29 32.54
C ALA A 336 17.78 -5.76 32.57
N GLU A 337 18.95 -5.13 32.50
CA GLU A 337 19.09 -3.67 32.45
C GLU A 337 18.41 -3.06 31.22
N ALA A 338 18.58 -3.69 30.05
CA ALA A 338 17.95 -3.29 28.81
C ALA A 338 16.41 -3.43 28.87
N VAL A 339 15.89 -4.48 29.51
CA VAL A 339 14.44 -4.65 29.68
C VAL A 339 13.87 -3.61 30.63
N ILE A 340 14.51 -3.36 31.77
CA ILE A 340 13.94 -2.47 32.81
C ILE A 340 14.13 -0.98 32.52
N SER A 341 14.93 -0.60 31.51
CA SER A 341 15.32 0.80 31.28
C SER A 341 14.16 1.77 31.17
N ASP A 342 13.08 1.34 30.52
CA ASP A 342 11.88 2.14 30.20
C ASP A 342 10.78 2.08 31.27
N TYR A 343 10.95 1.25 32.30
CA TYR A 343 9.94 1.05 33.33
C TYR A 343 10.18 1.96 34.53
N LYS A 344 9.10 2.50 35.11
CA LYS A 344 9.17 3.34 36.32
C LYS A 344 9.57 2.55 37.55
N GLU A 345 8.99 1.35 37.73
CA GLU A 345 9.25 0.45 38.86
C GLU A 345 10.25 -0.64 38.47
N LYS A 346 11.49 -0.22 38.18
CA LYS A 346 12.56 -1.10 37.65
C LYS A 346 12.81 -2.33 38.52
N ASP A 347 12.89 -2.15 39.84
CA ASP A 347 13.17 -3.24 40.77
C ASP A 347 12.09 -4.32 40.75
N LYS A 348 10.83 -3.93 40.57
CA LYS A 348 9.71 -4.87 40.51
C LYS A 348 9.72 -5.68 39.23
N ILE A 349 10.00 -5.04 38.09
CA ILE A 349 10.19 -5.75 36.81
C ILE A 349 11.40 -6.69 36.90
N LYS A 350 12.51 -6.23 37.49
CA LYS A 350 13.73 -7.03 37.70
C LYS A 350 13.45 -8.27 38.56
N ALA A 351 12.69 -8.13 39.64
CA ALA A 351 12.24 -9.24 40.49
C ALA A 351 11.42 -10.26 39.69
N TYR A 352 10.48 -9.81 38.84
CA TYR A 352 9.69 -10.72 38.00
C TYR A 352 10.57 -11.48 37.01
N ILE A 353 11.40 -10.80 36.21
CA ILE A 353 12.22 -11.49 35.18
C ILE A 353 13.21 -12.49 35.79
N ASN A 354 13.67 -12.25 37.02
CA ASN A 354 14.48 -13.18 37.79
C ASN A 354 13.69 -14.37 38.38
N GLY A 355 12.35 -14.28 38.42
CA GLY A 355 11.46 -15.33 38.93
C GLY A 355 11.11 -15.18 40.42
N ASP A 356 11.34 -14.01 41.02
CA ASP A 356 11.13 -13.76 42.45
C ASP A 356 9.66 -13.47 42.81
N ILE A 357 8.87 -12.98 41.84
CA ILE A 357 7.46 -12.61 42.02
C ILE A 357 6.60 -13.06 40.82
N SER A 358 5.27 -13.00 40.95
CA SER A 358 4.33 -13.43 39.91
C SER A 358 4.06 -12.35 38.84
N PHE A 359 3.63 -12.76 37.64
CA PHE A 359 3.31 -11.80 36.58
C PHE A 359 2.11 -10.89 36.92
N ASP A 360 1.15 -11.38 37.71
CA ASP A 360 0.01 -10.59 38.18
C ASP A 360 0.44 -9.29 38.88
N GLU A 361 1.55 -9.34 39.62
CA GLU A 361 2.06 -8.22 40.41
C GLU A 361 2.70 -7.12 39.55
N VAL A 362 3.17 -7.48 38.35
CA VAL A 362 3.79 -6.55 37.39
C VAL A 362 2.88 -6.17 36.24
N TRP A 363 1.80 -6.92 35.97
CA TRP A 363 0.88 -6.65 34.87
C TRP A 363 0.35 -5.21 34.80
N PRO A 364 -0.08 -4.56 35.91
CA PRO A 364 -0.54 -3.18 35.87
C PRO A 364 0.53 -2.20 35.40
N ILE A 365 1.80 -2.47 35.73
CA ILE A 365 2.94 -1.65 35.31
C ILE A 365 3.19 -1.91 33.82
N VAL A 366 3.38 -3.17 33.44
CA VAL A 366 3.64 -3.63 32.06
C VAL A 366 2.62 -3.04 31.08
N LYS A 367 1.32 -3.27 31.30
CA LYS A 367 0.25 -2.82 30.40
C LYS A 367 0.07 -1.30 30.31
N SER A 368 0.72 -0.53 31.18
CA SER A 368 0.63 0.94 31.22
C SER A 368 1.89 1.63 30.71
N THR A 369 3.00 0.89 30.61
CA THR A 369 4.27 1.39 30.10
C THR A 369 4.21 1.48 28.59
N LYS A 370 4.59 2.65 28.05
CA LYS A 370 4.75 2.84 26.61
C LYS A 370 6.23 2.77 26.25
N LEU A 371 6.64 1.75 25.50
CA LEU A 371 8.03 1.64 25.04
C LEU A 371 8.32 2.65 23.92
N GLY A 372 9.59 3.02 23.81
CA GLY A 372 10.09 3.87 22.71
C GLY A 372 9.93 3.18 21.35
N TYR A 373 10.06 3.95 20.27
CA TYR A 373 9.97 3.40 18.91
C TYR A 373 11.19 2.52 18.58
N HIS A 374 12.35 2.86 19.14
CA HIS A 374 13.59 2.14 18.95
C HIS A 374 14.16 1.74 20.30
N SER A 375 14.68 0.51 20.37
CA SER A 375 15.57 0.14 21.46
C SER A 375 17.00 0.55 21.11
N TYR A 376 17.66 1.19 22.08
CA TYR A 376 19.09 1.50 22.00
C TYR A 376 19.97 0.32 22.43
N ALA A 377 19.37 -0.73 23.01
CA ALA A 377 20.06 -1.96 23.41
C ALA A 377 19.85 -3.07 22.37
N GLU A 378 20.91 -3.80 22.02
CA GLU A 378 20.91 -4.83 20.98
C GLU A 378 21.43 -6.19 21.48
N CYS A 379 20.90 -6.67 22.61
CA CYS A 379 21.40 -7.88 23.27
C CYS A 379 21.30 -9.18 22.45
N HIS A 380 20.22 -9.41 21.69
CA HIS A 380 19.98 -10.65 20.91
C HIS A 380 20.16 -11.95 21.72
N TYR A 381 19.61 -12.01 22.94
CA TYR A 381 19.84 -13.07 23.92
C TYR A 381 19.66 -14.50 23.37
N ILE A 382 18.52 -14.78 22.73
CA ILE A 382 18.16 -16.13 22.25
C ILE A 382 19.21 -16.67 21.28
N GLY A 383 19.70 -15.83 20.37
CA GLY A 383 20.70 -16.24 19.39
C GLY A 383 22.08 -16.59 19.99
N CYS A 384 22.32 -16.27 21.27
CA CYS A 384 23.59 -16.55 21.96
C CYS A 384 23.47 -17.68 22.99
N LEU A 385 22.41 -17.65 23.80
CA LEU A 385 22.27 -18.54 24.97
C LEU A 385 21.09 -19.50 24.85
N GLY A 386 20.35 -19.44 23.74
CA GLY A 386 19.09 -20.15 23.55
C GLY A 386 17.95 -19.53 24.37
N GLU A 387 16.82 -20.22 24.34
CA GLU A 387 15.65 -19.85 25.12
C GLU A 387 15.68 -20.50 26.51
N ASP A 388 15.39 -19.70 27.54
CA ASP A 388 15.19 -20.15 28.91
C ASP A 388 14.07 -19.36 29.62
N ASP A 389 13.76 -19.73 30.85
CA ASP A 389 12.69 -19.09 31.61
C ASP A 389 12.93 -17.59 31.82
N PHE A 390 14.19 -17.17 31.95
CA PHE A 390 14.56 -15.76 32.15
C PHE A 390 14.16 -14.95 30.92
N ILE A 391 14.57 -15.38 29.73
CA ILE A 391 14.23 -14.62 28.52
C ILE A 391 12.74 -14.71 28.18
N THR A 392 12.09 -15.82 28.51
CA THR A 392 10.63 -15.97 28.37
C THR A 392 9.88 -14.95 29.23
N ARG A 393 10.33 -14.71 30.47
CA ARG A 393 9.77 -13.66 31.33
C ARG A 393 10.08 -12.25 30.80
N CYS A 394 11.25 -12.02 30.22
CA CYS A 394 11.56 -10.77 29.52
C CYS A 394 10.61 -10.52 28.34
N ILE A 395 10.32 -11.55 27.53
CA ILE A 395 9.35 -11.47 26.42
C ILE A 395 7.95 -11.12 26.94
N ALA A 396 7.51 -11.71 28.05
CA ALA A 396 6.23 -11.40 28.66
C ALA A 396 6.10 -9.91 29.04
N VAL A 397 7.16 -9.33 29.59
CA VAL A 397 7.24 -7.92 29.97
C VAL A 397 7.24 -7.01 28.73
N LEU A 398 8.12 -7.30 27.76
CA LEU A 398 8.26 -6.48 26.55
C LEU A 398 7.00 -6.53 25.66
N GLY A 399 6.45 -7.72 25.40
CA GLY A 399 5.25 -7.89 24.58
C GLY A 399 3.96 -7.44 25.27
N GLY A 400 3.94 -7.41 26.61
CA GLY A 400 2.79 -6.90 27.38
C GLY A 400 2.70 -5.38 27.42
N SER A 401 3.76 -4.67 27.03
CA SER A 401 3.80 -3.21 27.06
C SER A 401 3.04 -2.58 25.89
N VAL A 402 2.77 -1.27 25.99
CA VAL A 402 2.02 -0.52 24.97
C VAL A 402 3.00 0.16 24.00
N GLY A 403 2.61 0.33 22.73
CA GLY A 403 3.42 1.01 21.72
C GLY A 403 4.06 0.06 20.71
N ARG A 404 5.15 0.48 20.05
CA ARG A 404 5.84 -0.31 19.02
C ARG A 404 7.03 -1.05 19.64
N TYR A 405 6.81 -2.23 20.22
CA TYR A 405 7.84 -3.04 20.91
C TYR A 405 8.46 -4.13 20.04
N SER A 406 8.09 -4.26 18.75
CA SER A 406 8.73 -5.23 17.84
C SER A 406 10.25 -5.04 17.77
N ASP A 407 10.72 -3.79 17.80
CA ASP A 407 12.14 -3.47 17.86
C ASP A 407 12.79 -3.91 19.19
N HIS A 408 12.10 -3.76 20.33
CA HIS A 408 12.61 -4.17 21.64
C HIS A 408 12.68 -5.70 21.76
N LEU A 409 11.62 -6.41 21.34
CA LEU A 409 11.60 -7.87 21.32
C LEU A 409 12.71 -8.44 20.43
N LYS A 410 12.87 -7.88 19.22
CA LYS A 410 13.90 -8.32 18.29
C LYS A 410 15.31 -8.01 18.79
N LYS A 411 15.57 -6.78 19.21
CA LYS A 411 16.93 -6.35 19.57
C LYS A 411 17.37 -6.84 20.94
N ILE A 412 16.49 -6.86 21.94
CA ILE A 412 16.86 -7.29 23.30
C ILE A 412 16.80 -8.81 23.40
N ALA A 413 15.63 -9.39 23.11
CA ALA A 413 15.47 -10.84 23.25
C ALA A 413 16.06 -11.63 22.08
N GLY A 414 16.12 -11.06 20.87
CA GLY A 414 16.35 -11.86 19.67
C GLY A 414 15.09 -12.59 19.21
N PHE A 415 13.91 -12.15 19.67
CA PHE A 415 12.64 -12.78 19.34
C PHE A 415 12.19 -12.36 17.93
N ASP A 416 11.92 -13.35 17.10
CA ASP A 416 11.44 -13.19 15.71
C ASP A 416 10.36 -14.24 15.37
N ARG A 417 10.05 -14.38 14.07
CA ARG A 417 8.99 -15.28 13.60
C ARG A 417 9.21 -16.74 13.96
N ASP A 418 10.46 -17.21 13.97
CA ASP A 418 10.76 -18.63 14.22
C ASP A 418 10.44 -19.03 15.67
N HIS A 419 10.27 -18.04 16.55
CA HIS A 419 9.99 -18.21 17.96
C HIS A 419 8.48 -18.12 18.29
N ILE A 420 7.61 -17.85 17.31
CA ILE A 420 6.14 -17.73 17.50
C ILE A 420 5.51 -19.09 17.84
N MET A 421 6.05 -20.19 17.31
CA MET A 421 5.52 -21.52 17.62
C MET A 421 5.96 -21.95 19.03
N GLY A 422 4.99 -22.37 19.85
CA GLY A 422 5.23 -22.88 21.20
C GLY A 422 5.43 -21.81 22.30
N ILE A 423 5.40 -20.51 21.96
CA ILE A 423 5.60 -19.44 22.95
C ILE A 423 4.39 -19.28 23.89
N VAL A 424 3.18 -19.68 23.48
CA VAL A 424 2.01 -19.72 24.38
C VAL A 424 2.31 -20.66 25.55
N GLU A 425 2.74 -21.88 25.27
CA GLU A 425 3.09 -22.90 26.26
C GLU A 425 4.24 -22.45 27.16
N LYS A 426 5.28 -21.82 26.59
CA LYS A 426 6.41 -21.28 27.34
C LYS A 426 5.98 -20.18 28.31
N LEU A 427 5.11 -19.26 27.89
CA LEU A 427 4.61 -18.20 28.77
C LEU A 427 3.73 -18.74 29.90
N LEU A 428 2.86 -19.71 29.59
CA LEU A 428 2.09 -20.42 30.60
C LEU A 428 3.01 -21.12 31.60
N ALA A 429 4.09 -21.77 31.12
CA ALA A 429 5.05 -22.47 31.97
C ALA A 429 5.80 -21.56 32.95
N VAL A 430 6.07 -20.30 32.57
CA VAL A 430 6.66 -19.30 33.49
C VAL A 430 5.62 -18.55 34.33
N GLY A 431 4.36 -19.01 34.34
CA GLY A 431 3.30 -18.52 35.22
C GLY A 431 2.51 -17.32 34.70
N VAL A 432 2.59 -16.99 33.42
CA VAL A 432 1.74 -15.96 32.80
C VAL A 432 0.36 -16.56 32.53
N LYS A 433 -0.70 -15.95 33.06
CA LYS A 433 -2.08 -16.45 32.84
C LYS A 433 -2.52 -16.26 31.39
N ILE A 434 -3.34 -17.19 30.87
CA ILE A 434 -3.84 -17.19 29.48
C ILE A 434 -4.45 -15.85 29.04
N VAL A 435 -5.16 -15.15 29.93
CA VAL A 435 -5.75 -13.82 29.65
C VAL A 435 -4.69 -12.77 29.31
N TYR A 436 -3.52 -12.83 29.94
CA TYR A 436 -2.40 -11.93 29.66
C TYR A 436 -1.60 -12.40 28.46
N VAL A 437 -1.43 -13.71 28.28
CA VAL A 437 -0.82 -14.26 27.07
C VAL A 437 -1.56 -13.75 25.84
N LEU A 438 -2.90 -13.79 25.85
CA LEU A 438 -3.72 -13.28 24.76
C LEU A 438 -3.47 -11.78 24.45
N ASP A 439 -3.36 -10.93 25.48
CA ASP A 439 -3.06 -9.50 25.29
C ASP A 439 -1.63 -9.28 24.77
N ILE A 440 -0.62 -9.93 25.37
CA ILE A 440 0.79 -9.92 24.94
C ILE A 440 0.91 -10.30 23.48
N PHE A 441 0.17 -11.34 23.07
CA PHE A 441 0.22 -11.89 21.74
C PHE A 441 -0.43 -10.97 20.71
N SER A 442 -1.63 -10.49 21.01
CA SER A 442 -2.35 -9.56 20.15
C SER A 442 -1.54 -8.30 19.86
N ASN A 443 -0.85 -7.83 20.90
CA ASN A 443 0.15 -6.80 20.82
C ASN A 443 1.26 -7.15 19.80
N ILE A 444 1.95 -8.28 19.99
CA ILE A 444 3.02 -8.75 19.09
C ILE A 444 2.56 -8.77 17.61
N ILE A 445 1.37 -9.30 17.31
CA ILE A 445 0.83 -9.34 15.94
C ILE A 445 0.70 -7.95 15.33
N GLU A 446 0.06 -7.03 16.06
CA GLU A 446 -0.23 -5.68 15.54
C GLU A 446 1.04 -4.94 15.09
N GLN A 447 2.19 -5.27 15.66
CA GLN A 447 3.45 -4.56 15.45
C GLN A 447 4.46 -5.27 14.55
N PHE A 448 4.37 -6.60 14.39
CA PHE A 448 5.34 -7.34 13.59
C PHE A 448 5.12 -7.27 12.06
N ILE A 449 4.03 -6.65 11.57
CA ILE A 449 3.62 -6.70 10.14
C ILE A 449 3.77 -8.14 9.63
N LEU A 450 3.10 -9.06 10.34
CA LEU A 450 3.04 -10.46 9.97
C LEU A 450 2.27 -10.61 8.64
N TYR A 451 2.75 -11.45 7.72
CA TYR A 451 1.99 -11.79 6.52
C TYR A 451 0.69 -12.50 6.93
N ASP A 452 -0.33 -12.56 6.07
CA ASP A 452 -1.61 -13.19 6.43
C ASP A 452 -1.41 -14.65 6.90
N GLY A 453 -0.48 -15.40 6.32
CA GLY A 453 -0.12 -16.75 6.77
C GLY A 453 0.47 -16.80 8.18
N ASP A 454 1.37 -15.88 8.51
CA ASP A 454 1.98 -15.79 9.86
C ASP A 454 0.91 -15.50 10.94
N ARG A 455 -0.11 -14.71 10.59
CA ARG A 455 -1.24 -14.42 11.50
C ARG A 455 -2.11 -15.65 11.72
N GLU A 456 -2.28 -16.50 10.72
CA GLU A 456 -3.03 -17.76 10.86
C GLU A 456 -2.27 -18.77 11.71
N ASP A 457 -0.97 -18.96 11.48
CA ASP A 457 -0.11 -19.80 12.32
C ASP A 457 -0.15 -19.33 13.79
N PHE A 458 -0.14 -18.02 13.98
CA PHE A 458 -0.27 -17.42 15.29
C PHE A 458 -1.60 -17.74 15.97
N ILE A 459 -2.72 -17.56 15.27
CA ILE A 459 -4.03 -17.92 15.79
C ILE A 459 -4.03 -19.43 16.09
N SER A 460 -3.48 -20.27 15.21
CA SER A 460 -3.43 -21.72 15.43
C SER A 460 -2.72 -22.12 16.75
N SER A 461 -1.75 -21.33 17.24
CA SER A 461 -1.07 -21.59 18.52
C SER A 461 -1.98 -21.57 19.75
N PHE A 462 -3.15 -20.91 19.67
CA PHE A 462 -4.15 -20.92 20.74
C PHE A 462 -5.23 -22.01 20.57
N ALA A 463 -5.19 -22.80 19.51
CA ALA A 463 -6.25 -23.78 19.20
C ALA A 463 -6.44 -24.84 20.30
N SER A 464 -5.37 -25.22 21.00
CA SER A 464 -5.42 -26.13 22.15
C SER A 464 -5.95 -25.48 23.44
N HIS A 465 -6.06 -24.15 23.47
CA HIS A 465 -6.38 -23.35 24.65
C HIS A 465 -7.72 -22.61 24.56
N VAL A 466 -8.57 -22.92 23.56
CA VAL A 466 -9.85 -22.22 23.37
C VAL A 466 -10.75 -22.32 24.60
N ASP A 467 -10.79 -23.47 25.27
CA ASP A 467 -11.58 -23.65 26.50
C ASP A 467 -10.98 -22.91 27.70
N ASP A 468 -9.65 -22.76 27.77
CA ASP A 468 -8.97 -21.94 28.77
C ASP A 468 -9.27 -20.45 28.56
N ILE A 469 -9.29 -19.99 27.31
CA ILE A 469 -9.70 -18.63 26.94
C ILE A 469 -11.17 -18.41 27.30
N ALA A 470 -12.05 -19.38 27.05
CA ALA A 470 -13.47 -19.29 27.39
C ALA A 470 -13.75 -19.27 28.89
N ALA A 471 -12.81 -19.76 29.72
CA ALA A 471 -12.92 -19.78 31.18
C ALA A 471 -12.52 -18.46 31.86
N VAL A 472 -11.88 -17.53 31.13
CA VAL A 472 -11.42 -16.23 31.67
C VAL A 472 -12.28 -15.05 31.21
N ASP A 473 -12.22 -13.93 31.95
CA ASP A 473 -12.91 -12.68 31.61
C ASP A 473 -12.15 -11.90 30.53
N ILE A 474 -12.43 -12.21 29.26
CA ILE A 474 -11.83 -11.53 28.10
C ILE A 474 -12.37 -10.11 27.85
N THR A 475 -13.40 -9.66 28.58
CA THR A 475 -13.99 -8.32 28.38
C THR A 475 -13.01 -7.20 28.72
N LYS A 476 -11.97 -7.51 29.50
CA LYS A 476 -10.90 -6.59 29.92
C LYS A 476 -9.69 -6.58 28.99
N CYS A 477 -9.60 -7.51 28.05
CA CYS A 477 -8.53 -7.57 27.07
C CYS A 477 -8.62 -6.40 26.08
N ASN A 478 -7.54 -6.17 25.33
CA ASN A 478 -7.52 -5.21 24.24
C ASN A 478 -8.42 -5.68 23.07
N ALA A 479 -8.67 -4.78 22.10
CA ALA A 479 -9.58 -5.08 21.00
C ALA A 479 -9.08 -6.25 20.14
N SER A 480 -7.79 -6.33 19.86
CA SER A 480 -7.24 -7.41 19.02
C SER A 480 -7.29 -8.77 19.71
N ALA A 481 -7.05 -8.84 21.01
CA ALA A 481 -7.21 -10.03 21.82
C ALA A 481 -8.65 -10.55 21.81
N LYS A 482 -9.62 -9.64 21.90
CA LYS A 482 -11.05 -9.99 21.76
C LYS A 482 -11.37 -10.54 20.38
N SER A 483 -10.79 -9.97 19.32
CA SER A 483 -11.00 -10.44 17.95
C SER A 483 -10.42 -11.84 17.73
N ILE A 484 -9.23 -12.12 18.28
CA ILE A 484 -8.64 -13.48 18.27
C ILE A 484 -9.52 -14.46 19.05
N ALA A 485 -10.02 -14.10 20.24
CA ALA A 485 -10.93 -14.98 20.97
C ALA A 485 -12.22 -15.26 20.16
N LEU A 486 -12.78 -14.24 19.50
CA LEU A 486 -13.96 -14.39 18.65
C LEU A 486 -13.70 -15.27 17.43
N SER A 487 -12.50 -15.27 16.84
CA SER A 487 -12.21 -16.15 15.69
C SER A 487 -12.32 -17.63 16.06
N PHE A 488 -11.97 -18.03 17.29
CA PHE A 488 -12.21 -19.40 17.77
C PHE A 488 -13.65 -19.65 18.15
N PHE A 489 -14.31 -18.70 18.81
CA PHE A 489 -15.69 -18.89 19.25
C PHE A 489 -16.66 -19.05 18.07
N LYS A 490 -16.33 -18.50 16.89
CA LYS A 490 -17.08 -18.73 15.64
C LYS A 490 -17.09 -20.19 15.17
N ASN A 491 -16.14 -21.02 15.61
CA ASN A 491 -16.11 -22.43 15.23
C ASN A 491 -17.22 -23.24 15.93
N ASP A 492 -17.70 -22.78 17.10
CA ASP A 492 -18.83 -23.36 17.83
C ASP A 492 -19.60 -22.27 18.59
N GLU A 493 -20.36 -21.48 17.83
CA GLU A 493 -21.07 -20.29 18.32
C GLU A 493 -22.05 -20.63 19.47
N ASN A 494 -22.64 -21.84 19.46
CA ASN A 494 -23.55 -22.30 20.50
C ASN A 494 -22.82 -22.67 21.81
N LYS A 495 -21.68 -23.38 21.73
CA LYS A 495 -20.86 -23.69 22.92
C LYS A 495 -20.39 -22.42 23.63
N TYR A 496 -19.97 -21.42 22.85
CA TYR A 496 -19.40 -20.17 23.36
C TYR A 496 -20.37 -18.98 23.41
N HIS A 497 -21.68 -19.25 23.31
CA HIS A 497 -22.73 -18.23 23.30
C HIS A 497 -22.58 -17.19 24.42
N LYS A 498 -22.32 -17.62 25.66
CA LYS A 498 -22.17 -16.70 26.81
C LYS A 498 -20.97 -15.76 26.65
N GLN A 499 -19.86 -16.27 26.15
CA GLN A 499 -18.64 -15.51 25.94
C GLN A 499 -18.82 -14.50 24.81
N ILE A 500 -19.42 -14.91 23.68
CA ILE A 500 -19.77 -14.04 22.56
C ILE A 500 -20.67 -12.90 23.04
N MET A 501 -21.75 -13.23 23.78
CA MET A 501 -22.68 -12.21 24.29
C MET A 501 -22.08 -11.31 25.36
N SER A 502 -21.04 -11.75 26.09
CA SER A 502 -20.33 -10.90 27.04
C SER A 502 -19.61 -9.73 26.36
N LEU A 503 -19.24 -9.89 25.09
CA LEU A 503 -18.62 -8.88 24.25
C LEU A 503 -19.65 -8.00 23.49
N ALA A 504 -20.94 -8.33 23.58
CA ALA A 504 -21.98 -7.54 22.95
C ALA A 504 -22.11 -6.16 23.64
N GLY A 505 -21.89 -5.08 22.89
CA GLY A 505 -21.83 -3.72 23.43
C GLY A 505 -20.48 -3.31 23.99
N ASP A 506 -19.39 -3.98 23.56
CA ASP A 506 -18.02 -3.52 23.77
C ASP A 506 -17.84 -2.05 23.34
N SER A 507 -16.90 -1.35 23.98
CA SER A 507 -16.53 0.01 23.61
C SER A 507 -15.89 0.12 22.23
N SER A 508 -15.23 -0.94 21.77
CA SER A 508 -14.69 -1.05 20.42
C SER A 508 -15.81 -1.35 19.44
N LYS A 509 -16.08 -0.40 18.53
CA LYS A 509 -17.09 -0.58 17.49
C LYS A 509 -16.80 -1.83 16.64
N ALA A 510 -15.53 -2.08 16.31
CA ALA A 510 -15.13 -3.24 15.51
C ALA A 510 -15.52 -4.57 16.17
N ILE A 511 -15.25 -4.72 17.48
CA ILE A 511 -15.64 -5.92 18.23
C ILE A 511 -17.16 -6.02 18.32
N SER A 512 -17.83 -4.91 18.61
CA SER A 512 -19.28 -4.91 18.73
C SER A 512 -19.97 -5.27 17.40
N GLU A 513 -19.39 -4.89 16.27
CA GLU A 513 -19.88 -5.18 14.92
C GLU A 513 -19.60 -6.65 14.54
N GLU A 514 -18.41 -7.17 14.87
CA GLU A 514 -18.07 -8.58 14.72
C GLU A 514 -18.98 -9.51 15.53
N VAL A 515 -19.30 -9.15 16.78
CA VAL A 515 -20.28 -9.88 17.59
C VAL A 515 -21.68 -9.78 16.97
N ALA A 516 -22.08 -8.62 16.45
CA ALA A 516 -23.38 -8.46 15.82
C ALA A 516 -23.54 -9.39 14.60
N GLU A 517 -22.52 -9.53 13.75
CA GLU A 517 -22.52 -10.45 12.61
C GLU A 517 -22.75 -11.92 13.01
N ILE A 518 -22.22 -12.33 14.17
CA ILE A 518 -22.48 -13.66 14.72
C ILE A 518 -23.94 -13.76 15.16
N VAL A 519 -24.39 -12.83 16.01
CA VAL A 519 -25.74 -12.87 16.61
C VAL A 519 -26.85 -12.78 15.56
N ILE A 520 -26.64 -12.06 14.45
CA ILE A 520 -27.62 -11.96 13.35
C ILE A 520 -28.01 -13.33 12.79
N LYS A 521 -27.07 -14.28 12.75
CA LYS A 521 -27.30 -15.65 12.27
C LYS A 521 -28.09 -16.53 13.26
N HIS A 522 -28.28 -16.06 14.50
CA HIS A 522 -28.97 -16.75 15.58
C HIS A 522 -30.25 -16.01 16.04
N PRO A 523 -31.35 -16.03 15.27
CA PRO A 523 -32.63 -15.45 15.69
C PRO A 523 -33.15 -16.00 17.03
N GLU A 524 -32.77 -17.22 17.40
CA GLU A 524 -33.12 -17.86 18.67
C GLU A 524 -32.48 -17.18 19.89
N TRP A 525 -31.42 -16.38 19.73
CA TRP A 525 -30.81 -15.58 20.80
C TRP A 525 -31.57 -14.27 21.09
N LYS A 526 -32.81 -14.14 20.59
CA LYS A 526 -33.71 -12.99 20.79
C LYS A 526 -33.71 -12.45 22.23
N ASN A 527 -33.80 -13.32 23.23
CA ASN A 527 -33.89 -12.90 24.63
C ASN A 527 -32.66 -12.13 25.11
N ASP A 528 -31.47 -12.52 24.66
CA ASP A 528 -30.22 -11.82 25.00
C ASP A 528 -30.13 -10.48 24.28
N VAL A 529 -30.61 -10.39 23.03
CA VAL A 529 -30.75 -9.11 22.30
C VAL A 529 -31.72 -8.16 23.03
N VAL A 530 -32.85 -8.66 23.50
CA VAL A 530 -33.81 -7.87 24.30
C VAL A 530 -33.20 -7.40 25.62
N LYS A 531 -32.38 -8.25 26.26
CA LYS A 531 -31.64 -7.88 27.48
C LYS A 531 -30.61 -6.77 27.21
N LEU A 532 -29.93 -6.80 26.06
CA LEU A 532 -29.03 -5.71 25.63
C LEU A 532 -29.79 -4.41 25.37
N LEU A 533 -30.96 -4.49 24.74
CA LEU A 533 -31.84 -3.33 24.50
C LEU A 533 -32.30 -2.67 25.81
N GLY A 534 -32.48 -3.45 26.88
CA GLY A 534 -32.78 -2.97 28.22
C GLY A 534 -31.57 -2.53 29.07
N SER A 535 -30.36 -2.57 28.53
CA SER A 535 -29.13 -2.31 29.30
C SER A 535 -29.02 -0.86 29.78
N LYS A 536 -28.41 -0.64 30.94
CA LYS A 536 -28.06 0.71 31.43
C LYS A 536 -26.99 1.37 30.56
N ARG A 537 -26.14 0.59 29.87
CA ARG A 537 -25.06 1.10 29.00
C ARG A 537 -25.61 1.44 27.61
N SER A 538 -25.34 2.66 27.14
CA SER A 538 -25.79 3.13 25.83
C SER A 538 -25.21 2.30 24.67
N SER A 539 -23.94 1.88 24.75
CA SER A 539 -23.29 1.05 23.71
C SER A 539 -23.98 -0.30 23.52
N SER A 540 -24.39 -0.96 24.61
CA SER A 540 -25.15 -2.21 24.56
C SER A 540 -26.52 -2.02 23.89
N ARG A 541 -27.21 -0.92 24.17
CA ARG A 541 -28.50 -0.62 23.52
C ARG A 541 -28.33 -0.33 22.04
N ASP A 542 -27.32 0.45 21.66
CA ASP A 542 -27.00 0.73 20.26
C ASP A 542 -26.65 -0.55 19.48
N SER A 543 -25.93 -1.47 20.11
CA SER A 543 -25.59 -2.79 19.54
C SER A 543 -26.84 -3.65 19.34
N ALA A 544 -27.74 -3.67 20.32
CA ALA A 544 -29.02 -4.37 20.20
C ALA A 544 -29.84 -3.83 19.02
N LEU A 545 -29.90 -2.52 18.85
CA LEU A 545 -30.62 -1.92 17.72
C LEU A 545 -30.00 -2.29 16.37
N THR A 546 -28.67 -2.35 16.26
CA THR A 546 -28.00 -2.83 15.04
C THR A 546 -28.37 -4.27 14.71
N ILE A 547 -28.38 -5.15 15.72
CA ILE A 547 -28.79 -6.55 15.54
C ILE A 547 -30.26 -6.64 15.12
N ILE A 548 -31.14 -5.88 15.78
CA ILE A 548 -32.59 -5.87 15.48
C ILE A 548 -32.88 -5.37 14.06
N GLU A 549 -32.20 -4.31 13.61
CA GLU A 549 -32.34 -3.79 12.24
C GLU A 549 -32.07 -4.88 11.20
N ARG A 550 -31.04 -5.71 11.44
CA ARG A 550 -30.60 -6.74 10.49
C ARG A 550 -31.34 -8.07 10.62
N GLN A 551 -31.81 -8.44 11.81
CA GLN A 551 -32.69 -9.59 11.99
C GLN A 551 -34.14 -9.32 11.56
N GLY A 552 -34.51 -8.05 11.40
CA GLY A 552 -35.83 -7.61 10.97
C GLY A 552 -36.66 -7.03 12.10
N THR A 553 -36.93 -5.73 12.01
CA THR A 553 -37.66 -4.93 13.01
C THR A 553 -39.03 -5.50 13.40
N LYS A 554 -39.73 -6.17 12.47
CA LYS A 554 -41.08 -6.72 12.70
C LYS A 554 -41.17 -7.66 13.90
N VAL A 555 -40.11 -8.43 14.17
CA VAL A 555 -40.05 -9.43 15.25
C VAL A 555 -39.92 -8.78 16.65
N TYR A 556 -39.49 -7.52 16.70
CA TYR A 556 -39.12 -6.81 17.92
C TYR A 556 -40.03 -5.62 18.26
N ILE A 557 -41.17 -5.46 17.57
CA ILE A 557 -42.06 -4.29 17.75
C ILE A 557 -42.47 -4.07 19.22
N PRO A 558 -42.95 -5.09 19.98
CA PRO A 558 -43.34 -4.88 21.37
C PRO A 558 -42.18 -4.39 22.23
N GLU A 559 -40.99 -4.95 22.04
CA GLU A 559 -39.78 -4.62 22.79
C GLU A 559 -39.26 -3.22 22.42
N LEU A 560 -39.31 -2.85 21.14
CA LEU A 560 -38.95 -1.51 20.65
C LEU A 560 -39.90 -0.43 21.16
N LYS A 561 -41.23 -0.68 21.18
CA LYS A 561 -42.21 0.25 21.78
C LYS A 561 -41.94 0.45 23.27
N LYS A 562 -41.62 -0.64 24.00
CA LYS A 562 -41.23 -0.56 25.41
C LYS A 562 -39.93 0.21 25.60
N ALA A 563 -38.92 -0.03 24.76
CA ALA A 563 -37.65 0.68 24.82
C ALA A 563 -37.81 2.18 24.54
N LEU A 564 -38.64 2.56 23.55
CA LEU A 564 -38.88 3.95 23.18
C LEU A 564 -39.43 4.79 24.34
N SER A 565 -40.35 4.24 25.15
CA SER A 565 -41.00 4.98 26.24
C SER A 565 -40.07 5.28 27.41
N VAL A 566 -38.99 4.52 27.58
CA VAL A 566 -38.02 4.66 28.69
C VAL A 566 -36.64 5.13 28.26
N GLU A 567 -36.36 5.17 26.96
CA GLU A 567 -35.07 5.63 26.43
C GLU A 567 -34.82 7.09 26.83
N LYS A 568 -33.57 7.40 27.17
CA LYS A 568 -33.16 8.75 27.59
C LYS A 568 -32.28 9.44 26.54
N THR A 569 -31.64 8.67 25.67
CA THR A 569 -30.76 9.18 24.63
C THR A 569 -31.57 9.54 23.38
N ASP A 570 -31.63 10.82 23.03
CA ASP A 570 -32.38 11.32 21.86
C ASP A 570 -31.97 10.61 20.55
N LYS A 571 -30.66 10.35 20.36
CA LYS A 571 -30.15 9.57 19.22
C LYS A 571 -30.79 8.17 19.11
N LEU A 572 -30.88 7.45 20.23
CA LEU A 572 -31.43 6.09 20.25
C LEU A 572 -32.97 6.13 20.14
N LYS A 573 -33.63 7.14 20.72
CA LYS A 573 -35.07 7.38 20.50
C LYS A 573 -35.39 7.57 19.03
N ALA A 574 -34.64 8.42 18.34
CA ALA A 574 -34.84 8.68 16.92
C ALA A 574 -34.63 7.40 16.10
N ARG A 575 -33.58 6.62 16.39
CA ARG A 575 -33.32 5.32 15.74
C ARG A 575 -34.48 4.35 15.94
N ILE A 576 -34.94 4.15 17.18
CA ILE A 576 -36.09 3.28 17.50
C ILE A 576 -37.37 3.78 16.81
N GLY A 577 -37.62 5.09 16.83
CA GLY A 577 -38.78 5.71 16.18
C GLY A 577 -38.78 5.50 14.67
N SER A 578 -37.63 5.71 14.01
CA SER A 578 -37.48 5.44 12.58
C SER A 578 -37.72 3.97 12.24
N MET A 579 -37.20 3.04 13.05
CA MET A 579 -37.44 1.60 12.85
C MET A 579 -38.93 1.26 12.94
N LEU A 580 -39.63 1.82 13.93
CA LEU A 580 -41.08 1.60 14.09
C LEU A 580 -41.87 2.23 12.94
N ALA A 581 -41.48 3.41 12.45
CA ALA A 581 -42.15 4.08 11.34
C ALA A 581 -42.12 3.25 10.04
N VAL A 582 -41.00 2.59 9.73
CA VAL A 582 -40.83 1.74 8.53
C VAL A 582 -41.78 0.54 8.52
N VAL A 583 -42.23 0.07 9.68
CA VAL A 583 -43.11 -1.10 9.81
C VAL A 583 -44.59 -0.70 9.82
N SER A 584 -44.91 0.59 9.98
CA SER A 584 -46.25 1.09 10.29
C SER A 584 -47.12 1.45 9.07
N ASP A 585 -46.80 0.98 7.87
CA ASP A 585 -47.64 1.21 6.67
C ASP A 585 -48.95 0.38 6.65
N GLU A 586 -49.19 -0.45 7.65
CA GLU A 586 -50.51 -1.06 7.90
C GLU A 586 -50.91 -0.84 9.36
N ASP A 587 -51.96 -0.02 9.55
CA ASP A 587 -52.64 0.25 10.82
C ASP A 587 -51.81 0.82 11.99
N SER A 588 -51.75 2.15 12.10
CA SER A 588 -51.99 2.79 13.41
C SER A 588 -52.35 4.28 13.32
N THR A 589 -53.47 4.61 13.95
CA THR A 589 -53.82 5.95 14.44
C THR A 589 -52.79 6.38 15.48
N VAL A 590 -51.71 7.02 15.06
CA VAL A 590 -50.82 7.75 15.98
C VAL A 590 -51.44 9.12 16.22
N GLU A 591 -51.74 9.45 17.48
CA GLU A 591 -52.17 10.80 17.89
C GLU A 591 -51.19 11.84 17.35
N LYS A 592 -51.67 12.74 16.49
CA LYS A 592 -50.87 13.85 15.95
C LYS A 592 -50.56 14.84 17.07
N ILE A 593 -49.38 14.71 17.67
CA ILE A 593 -48.78 15.76 18.49
C ILE A 593 -48.60 16.99 17.60
N SER A 594 -49.01 18.17 18.09
CA SER A 594 -48.90 19.41 17.32
C SER A 594 -47.43 19.85 17.20
N ALA A 595 -47.07 20.56 16.12
CA ALA A 595 -45.71 21.07 15.95
C ALA A 595 -45.29 21.98 17.13
N GLU A 596 -46.23 22.72 17.71
CA GLU A 596 -46.01 23.59 18.87
C GLU A 596 -45.61 22.81 20.14
N GLU A 597 -46.22 21.65 20.38
CA GLU A 597 -45.87 20.78 21.52
C GLU A 597 -44.48 20.16 21.34
N ILE A 598 -44.16 19.72 20.12
CA ILE A 598 -42.83 19.21 19.75
C ILE A 598 -41.78 20.29 19.97
N VAL A 599 -42.01 21.50 19.45
CA VAL A 599 -41.10 22.64 19.60
C VAL A 599 -40.83 22.95 21.07
N LYS A 600 -41.88 22.96 21.90
CA LYS A 600 -41.77 23.24 23.34
C LYS A 600 -40.99 22.15 24.09
N GLU A 601 -41.14 20.87 23.73
CA GLU A 601 -40.38 19.77 24.33
C GLU A 601 -38.89 19.85 23.94
N MET A 602 -38.62 19.97 22.64
CA MET A 602 -37.27 19.91 22.10
C MET A 602 -36.40 21.08 22.57
N THR A 603 -37.01 22.24 22.80
CA THR A 603 -36.32 23.44 23.27
C THR A 603 -36.28 23.59 24.79
N LYS A 604 -36.86 22.64 25.55
CA LYS A 604 -36.91 22.71 27.02
C LYS A 604 -35.52 22.57 27.67
N GLY A 605 -35.26 23.40 28.67
CA GLY A 605 -34.04 23.33 29.49
C GLY A 605 -32.77 23.68 28.72
N LYS A 606 -31.67 22.96 28.96
CA LYS A 606 -30.38 23.19 28.29
C LYS A 606 -30.23 22.48 26.94
N LYS A 607 -31.28 21.83 26.40
CA LYS A 607 -31.20 21.06 25.15
C LYS A 607 -30.76 21.93 23.96
N ALA A 608 -31.24 23.18 23.90
CA ALA A 608 -30.93 24.12 22.84
C ALA A 608 -29.50 24.71 22.89
N SER A 609 -28.74 24.51 23.98
CA SER A 609 -27.43 25.16 24.14
C SER A 609 -26.38 24.67 23.14
N LYS A 610 -26.58 23.50 22.52
CA LYS A 610 -25.74 23.00 21.42
C LYS A 610 -25.76 23.90 20.18
N LEU A 611 -26.75 24.78 20.06
CA LEU A 611 -26.90 25.71 18.94
C LEU A 611 -26.39 27.13 19.26
N ASP A 612 -25.97 27.41 20.51
CA ASP A 612 -25.63 28.77 20.95
C ASP A 612 -24.53 29.43 20.09
N TRP A 613 -23.63 28.64 19.52
CA TRP A 613 -22.59 29.13 18.61
C TRP A 613 -23.14 29.81 17.35
N LEU A 614 -24.31 29.39 16.88
CA LEU A 614 -24.95 29.86 15.65
C LEU A 614 -25.74 31.16 15.88
N PHE A 615 -26.33 31.32 17.07
CA PHE A 615 -27.21 32.43 17.45
C PHE A 615 -26.46 33.63 18.07
N LYS A 616 -25.14 33.70 17.91
CA LYS A 616 -24.36 34.90 18.28
C LYS A 616 -24.74 36.12 17.41
N GLU A 617 -25.16 35.85 16.19
CA GLU A 617 -25.67 36.83 15.22
C GLU A 617 -27.06 36.37 14.75
N PRO A 618 -28.00 37.30 14.46
CA PRO A 618 -29.34 36.94 13.99
C PRO A 618 -29.27 36.17 12.66
N LEU A 619 -30.10 35.12 12.51
CA LEU A 619 -30.26 34.34 11.27
C LEU A 619 -31.32 34.98 10.37
N PHE A 620 -31.38 34.58 9.10
CA PHE A 620 -32.47 35.00 8.21
C PHE A 620 -33.85 34.58 8.77
N PRO A 621 -34.86 35.46 8.70
CA PRO A 621 -36.20 35.16 9.18
C PRO A 621 -36.84 34.04 8.34
N VAL A 622 -37.53 33.12 9.01
CA VAL A 622 -38.27 32.04 8.37
C VAL A 622 -39.74 32.23 8.67
N HIS A 623 -40.57 32.20 7.63
CA HIS A 623 -42.00 32.40 7.79
C HIS A 623 -42.76 31.07 7.86
N LYS A 624 -43.88 31.08 8.59
CA LYS A 624 -44.94 30.09 8.50
C LYS A 624 -45.71 30.26 7.19
N LYS A 625 -46.41 29.22 6.75
CA LYS A 625 -47.22 29.25 5.52
C LYS A 625 -48.36 30.28 5.54
N ASP A 626 -48.77 30.73 6.73
CA ASP A 626 -49.75 31.80 6.92
C ASP A 626 -49.16 33.22 6.74
N GLY A 627 -47.86 33.33 6.50
CA GLY A 627 -47.14 34.59 6.29
C GLY A 627 -46.56 35.22 7.56
N THR A 628 -46.80 34.65 8.75
CA THR A 628 -46.19 35.12 10.00
C THR A 628 -44.75 34.66 10.14
N GLU A 629 -43.89 35.42 10.82
CA GLU A 629 -42.52 34.98 11.13
C GLU A 629 -42.55 33.88 12.21
N ALA A 630 -41.81 32.80 11.99
CA ALA A 630 -41.74 31.68 12.91
C ALA A 630 -40.87 32.05 14.13
N ASP A 631 -41.35 31.69 15.33
CA ASP A 631 -40.60 31.89 16.56
C ASP A 631 -39.24 31.17 16.54
N VAL A 632 -38.24 31.75 17.20
CA VAL A 632 -36.86 31.21 17.21
C VAL A 632 -36.80 29.76 17.71
N ASN A 633 -37.75 29.32 18.55
CA ASN A 633 -37.81 27.94 19.02
C ASN A 633 -38.20 26.96 17.91
N TYR A 634 -39.00 27.36 16.91
CA TYR A 634 -39.24 26.53 15.71
C TYR A 634 -37.94 26.24 14.97
N ILE A 635 -37.12 27.28 14.82
CA ILE A 635 -35.82 27.20 14.13
C ILE A 635 -34.84 26.31 14.91
N LYS A 636 -34.78 26.50 16.24
CA LYS A 636 -33.96 25.66 17.12
C LYS A 636 -34.44 24.20 17.12
N ALA A 637 -35.73 23.95 17.24
CA ALA A 637 -36.30 22.59 17.24
C ALA A 637 -36.00 21.86 15.93
N LEU A 638 -36.15 22.54 14.79
CA LEU A 638 -35.81 21.98 13.49
C LEU A 638 -34.33 21.59 13.39
N MET A 639 -33.40 22.44 13.85
CA MET A 639 -31.97 22.11 13.85
C MET A 639 -31.63 21.00 14.85
N LEU A 640 -32.30 20.96 16.01
CA LEU A 640 -32.11 19.93 17.02
C LEU A 640 -32.50 18.53 16.53
N CYS A 641 -33.42 18.43 15.57
CA CYS A 641 -33.77 17.17 14.89
C CYS A 641 -32.55 16.51 14.20
N PHE A 642 -31.53 17.30 13.84
CA PHE A 642 -30.29 16.81 13.24
C PHE A 642 -29.15 16.80 14.26
N ALA A 643 -29.05 17.84 15.11
CA ALA A 643 -27.97 17.97 16.08
C ALA A 643 -28.02 16.89 17.19
N ASN A 644 -29.20 16.35 17.51
CA ASN A 644 -29.34 15.27 18.49
C ASN A 644 -29.23 13.86 17.88
N SER A 645 -29.40 13.75 16.56
CA SER A 645 -29.53 12.49 15.83
C SER A 645 -28.63 12.47 14.59
N VAL A 646 -27.35 12.80 14.78
CA VAL A 646 -26.37 12.93 13.68
C VAL A 646 -26.32 11.66 12.84
N GLY A 647 -26.47 11.78 11.52
CA GLY A 647 -26.57 10.63 10.60
C GLY A 647 -27.99 10.18 10.28
N LEU A 648 -29.00 10.72 10.99
CA LEU A 648 -30.41 10.39 10.84
C LEU A 648 -31.25 11.67 10.71
N LYS A 649 -32.44 11.52 10.15
CA LYS A 649 -33.47 12.56 10.16
C LYS A 649 -34.52 12.17 11.18
N ASP A 650 -34.63 12.94 12.26
CA ASP A 650 -35.71 12.76 13.23
C ASP A 650 -37.07 12.98 12.54
N PRO A 651 -38.05 12.06 12.68
CA PRO A 651 -39.38 12.21 12.09
C PRO A 651 -40.09 13.52 12.45
N ASN A 652 -39.78 14.11 13.61
CA ASN A 652 -40.33 15.40 14.04
C ASN A 652 -39.95 16.55 13.10
N ALA A 653 -38.86 16.44 12.35
CA ALA A 653 -38.43 17.47 11.41
C ALA A 653 -39.48 17.72 10.31
N ASP A 654 -40.15 16.66 9.85
CA ASP A 654 -41.17 16.77 8.80
C ASP A 654 -42.44 17.47 9.30
N ILE A 655 -42.81 17.22 10.56
CA ILE A 655 -43.95 17.88 11.21
C ILE A 655 -43.68 19.38 11.35
N ILE A 656 -42.48 19.76 11.81
CA ILE A 656 -42.09 21.17 11.98
C ILE A 656 -42.01 21.89 10.63
N VAL A 657 -41.35 21.29 9.62
CA VAL A 657 -41.17 21.93 8.30
C VAL A 657 -42.48 22.04 7.52
N ALA A 658 -43.46 21.18 7.79
CA ALA A 658 -44.78 21.27 7.14
C ALA A 658 -45.49 22.61 7.40
N GLU A 659 -45.19 23.32 8.50
CA GLU A 659 -45.74 24.65 8.81
C GLU A 659 -44.94 25.81 8.19
N LEU A 660 -43.73 25.57 7.69
CA LEU A 660 -42.78 26.60 7.27
C LEU A 660 -42.74 26.80 5.74
N VAL A 661 -42.34 28.00 5.31
CA VAL A 661 -42.12 28.34 3.90
C VAL A 661 -40.83 27.66 3.42
N LYS A 662 -40.96 26.75 2.44
CA LYS A 662 -39.84 25.94 1.91
C LYS A 662 -38.63 26.78 1.45
N LYS A 663 -38.88 27.94 0.84
CA LYS A 663 -37.81 28.83 0.34
C LYS A 663 -36.98 29.43 1.47
N ASP A 664 -37.61 29.75 2.60
CA ASP A 664 -36.94 30.32 3.76
C ASP A 664 -36.10 29.27 4.49
N VAL A 665 -36.66 28.06 4.63
CA VAL A 665 -35.92 26.91 5.21
C VAL A 665 -34.68 26.57 4.37
N CYS A 666 -34.77 26.68 3.05
CA CYS A 666 -33.61 26.49 2.15
C CYS A 666 -32.51 27.53 2.39
N ARG A 667 -32.88 28.81 2.45
CA ARG A 667 -31.94 29.90 2.75
C ARG A 667 -31.29 29.73 4.13
N LEU A 668 -32.09 29.38 5.14
CA LEU A 668 -31.60 29.09 6.48
C LEU A 668 -30.57 27.96 6.45
N ALA A 669 -30.85 26.85 5.76
CA ALA A 669 -29.94 25.72 5.69
C ALA A 669 -28.58 26.07 5.06
N ASN A 670 -28.58 26.88 3.99
CA ASN A 670 -27.35 27.37 3.38
C ASN A 670 -26.60 28.37 4.28
N GLU A 671 -27.30 29.26 4.98
CA GLU A 671 -26.68 30.16 5.96
C GLU A 671 -25.98 29.39 7.09
N VAL A 672 -26.64 28.38 7.66
CA VAL A 672 -26.05 27.53 8.71
C VAL A 672 -24.82 26.78 8.21
N LEU A 673 -24.86 26.26 6.96
CA LEU A 673 -23.72 25.60 6.34
C LEU A 673 -22.51 26.54 6.25
N ILE A 674 -22.71 27.75 5.73
CA ILE A 674 -21.61 28.73 5.59
C ILE A 674 -21.07 29.17 6.95
N ARG A 675 -21.93 29.47 7.93
CA ARG A 675 -21.48 29.85 9.28
C ARG A 675 -20.70 28.73 9.97
N TRP A 676 -21.08 27.47 9.76
CA TRP A 676 -20.33 26.34 10.29
C TRP A 676 -18.94 26.22 9.64
N LEU A 677 -18.87 26.37 8.32
CA LEU A 677 -17.59 26.35 7.60
C LEU A 677 -16.65 27.43 8.14
N ASN A 678 -17.18 28.61 8.47
CA ASN A 678 -16.43 29.76 8.99
C ASN A 678 -16.24 29.77 10.52
N THR A 679 -16.54 28.68 11.23
CA THR A 679 -16.42 28.66 12.70
C THR A 679 -14.95 28.62 13.12
N PRO A 680 -14.42 29.60 13.88
CA PRO A 680 -13.01 29.64 14.24
C PRO A 680 -12.57 28.39 15.03
N PRO A 681 -11.35 27.87 14.83
CA PRO A 681 -10.89 26.65 15.50
C PRO A 681 -10.69 26.88 17.00
N GLU A 682 -11.06 25.90 17.84
CA GLU A 682 -10.88 25.99 19.30
C GLU A 682 -9.40 25.90 19.72
N VAL A 683 -8.60 25.17 18.94
CA VAL A 683 -7.15 25.05 19.07
C VAL A 683 -6.58 25.22 17.67
N LYS A 684 -5.64 26.17 17.48
CA LYS A 684 -4.93 26.33 16.20
C LYS A 684 -4.08 25.08 15.96
N PRO A 685 -4.33 24.28 14.90
CA PRO A 685 -3.46 23.17 14.50
C PRO A 685 -2.00 23.63 14.34
N GLN A 686 -1.04 22.76 14.60
CA GLN A 686 0.39 23.07 14.45
C GLN A 686 0.71 23.64 13.06
N LEU A 687 0.16 23.04 12.01
CA LEU A 687 0.27 23.53 10.62
C LEU A 687 -0.18 25.00 10.47
N LEU A 688 -1.21 25.42 11.19
CA LEU A 688 -1.73 26.79 11.17
C LEU A 688 -0.82 27.75 11.93
N GLN A 689 -0.12 27.28 12.96
CA GLN A 689 0.92 28.05 13.66
C GLN A 689 2.19 28.17 12.81
N ASP A 690 2.56 27.10 12.10
CA ASP A 690 3.74 27.07 11.23
C ASP A 690 3.57 27.98 9.98
N LEU A 691 2.33 28.25 9.58
CA LEU A 691 2.00 29.13 8.45
C LEU A 691 1.78 30.60 8.85
N GLU A 692 1.77 30.92 10.15
CA GLU A 692 1.67 32.32 10.61
C GLU A 692 2.91 33.12 10.18
N GLY A 693 2.69 34.26 9.50
CA GLY A 693 3.77 35.11 8.98
C GLY A 693 4.17 34.83 7.52
N THR A 694 3.60 33.81 6.87
CA THR A 694 3.91 33.47 5.47
C THR A 694 3.08 34.26 4.43
N GLY A 695 2.04 34.97 4.86
CA GLY A 695 1.11 35.68 3.98
C GLY A 695 0.09 34.77 3.26
N TYR A 696 0.04 33.48 3.58
CA TYR A 696 -0.87 32.52 2.97
C TYR A 696 -2.24 32.53 3.66
N GLU A 697 -3.29 32.96 2.95
CA GLU A 697 -4.67 32.89 3.44
C GLU A 697 -5.23 31.47 3.24
N LEU A 698 -5.68 30.85 4.33
CA LEU A 698 -6.30 29.52 4.30
C LEU A 698 -7.77 29.64 3.89
N PRO A 699 -8.31 28.70 3.09
CA PRO A 699 -9.74 28.67 2.78
C PRO A 699 -10.59 28.54 4.05
N ASP A 700 -11.63 29.38 4.18
CA ASP A 700 -12.51 29.38 5.37
C ASP A 700 -13.12 28.00 5.67
N SER A 701 -13.34 27.18 4.64
CA SER A 701 -13.84 25.80 4.75
C SER A 701 -12.96 24.85 5.58
N LEU A 702 -11.73 25.24 5.92
CA LEU A 702 -10.84 24.50 6.80
C LEU A 702 -11.16 24.69 8.29
N PHE A 703 -11.99 25.66 8.67
CA PHE A 703 -12.29 25.93 10.08
C PHE A 703 -13.45 25.08 10.65
N ALA A 704 -14.21 24.39 9.79
CA ALA A 704 -15.33 23.52 10.17
C ALA A 704 -15.00 22.52 11.31
N GLN A 705 -15.63 22.69 12.47
CA GLN A 705 -15.39 21.85 13.63
C GLN A 705 -16.20 20.55 13.58
N ALA A 706 -15.55 19.42 13.88
CA ALA A 706 -16.15 18.09 13.69
C ALA A 706 -17.39 17.81 14.55
N LYS A 707 -17.50 18.46 15.73
CA LYS A 707 -18.67 18.31 16.62
C LYS A 707 -19.98 18.83 16.03
N TYR A 708 -19.93 19.69 15.00
CA TYR A 708 -21.12 20.22 14.32
C TYR A 708 -21.38 19.56 12.96
N LYS A 709 -20.83 18.37 12.69
CA LYS A 709 -21.03 17.64 11.42
C LYS A 709 -22.50 17.38 11.05
N TRP A 710 -23.43 17.48 12.01
CA TRP A 710 -24.88 17.43 11.76
C TRP A 710 -25.35 18.47 10.75
N VAL A 711 -24.64 19.59 10.61
CA VAL A 711 -24.94 20.65 9.63
C VAL A 711 -24.90 20.11 8.20
N LEU A 712 -24.04 19.13 7.88
CA LEU A 712 -24.04 18.47 6.58
C LEU A 712 -25.38 17.79 6.29
N TYR A 713 -25.95 17.10 7.27
CA TYR A 713 -27.22 16.40 7.11
C TYR A 713 -28.39 17.39 7.00
N PHE A 714 -28.39 18.46 7.80
CA PHE A 714 -29.40 19.52 7.71
C PHE A 714 -29.36 20.25 6.36
N ALA A 715 -28.16 20.65 5.91
CA ALA A 715 -27.97 21.32 4.63
C ALA A 715 -28.24 20.39 3.43
N SER A 716 -27.95 19.09 3.56
CA SER A 716 -28.29 18.11 2.54
C SER A 716 -29.80 18.04 2.32
N VAL A 717 -30.60 17.93 3.38
CA VAL A 717 -32.06 17.77 3.28
C VAL A 717 -32.74 19.06 2.81
N TYR A 718 -32.28 20.23 3.27
CA TYR A 718 -33.01 21.49 3.05
C TYR A 718 -32.30 22.53 2.17
N GLY A 719 -30.98 22.48 2.00
CA GLY A 719 -30.20 23.52 1.30
C GLY A 719 -30.22 23.45 -0.23
N GLY A 720 -30.84 22.43 -0.81
CA GLY A 720 -31.03 22.30 -2.26
C GLY A 720 -29.72 22.25 -3.06
N ALA A 721 -29.76 22.73 -4.30
CA ALA A 721 -28.63 22.66 -5.23
C ALA A 721 -27.40 23.48 -4.77
N GLU A 722 -27.61 24.55 -4.01
CA GLU A 722 -26.53 25.38 -3.45
C GLU A 722 -25.67 24.58 -2.47
N ALA A 723 -26.29 23.87 -1.52
CA ALA A 723 -25.57 23.00 -0.58
C ALA A 723 -24.81 21.87 -1.30
N MET A 724 -25.40 21.29 -2.36
CA MET A 724 -24.75 20.23 -3.14
C MET A 724 -23.51 20.72 -3.88
N SER A 725 -23.52 21.96 -4.38
CA SER A 725 -22.36 22.60 -4.99
C SER A 725 -21.22 22.78 -3.98
N VAL A 726 -21.56 23.17 -2.73
CA VAL A 726 -20.58 23.26 -1.64
C VAL A 726 -20.02 21.88 -1.29
N PHE A 727 -20.86 20.84 -1.21
CA PHE A 727 -20.40 19.48 -0.91
C PHE A 727 -19.39 18.94 -1.91
N ASP A 728 -19.56 19.23 -3.21
CA ASP A 728 -18.59 18.85 -4.24
C ASP A 728 -17.21 19.44 -3.96
N GLN A 729 -17.17 20.74 -3.66
CA GLN A 729 -15.93 21.44 -3.32
C GLN A 729 -15.30 20.85 -2.06
N LEU A 730 -16.09 20.55 -1.03
CA LEU A 730 -15.58 20.00 0.22
C LEU A 730 -15.03 18.58 0.07
N MET A 731 -15.68 17.71 -0.72
CA MET A 731 -15.17 16.35 -1.02
C MET A 731 -13.85 16.37 -1.79
N ASP A 732 -13.58 17.45 -2.52
CA ASP A 732 -12.34 17.65 -3.25
C ASP A 732 -11.22 18.29 -2.42
N VAL A 733 -11.56 19.13 -1.44
CA VAL A 733 -10.59 19.87 -0.63
C VAL A 733 -10.26 19.13 0.67
N TRP A 734 -11.26 18.72 1.47
CA TRP A 734 -11.03 18.20 2.82
C TRP A 734 -10.11 16.98 2.92
N PRO A 735 -10.09 16.02 1.97
CA PRO A 735 -9.13 14.92 2.01
C PRO A 735 -7.66 15.37 1.98
N LEU A 736 -7.36 16.50 1.32
CA LEU A 736 -6.00 17.05 1.20
C LEU A 736 -5.52 17.73 2.50
N TRP A 737 -6.44 18.08 3.40
CA TRP A 737 -6.18 18.88 4.59
C TRP A 737 -6.46 18.13 5.90
N GLN A 738 -6.23 16.81 5.92
CA GLN A 738 -6.47 15.93 7.07
C GLN A 738 -7.91 15.97 7.64
N LYS A 739 -8.89 16.46 6.88
CA LYS A 739 -10.32 16.43 7.24
C LYS A 739 -11.08 15.28 6.58
N GLY A 740 -10.37 14.20 6.27
CA GLY A 740 -10.93 13.01 5.64
C GLY A 740 -12.12 12.41 6.42
N ALA A 741 -12.12 12.48 7.75
CA ALA A 741 -13.25 12.00 8.56
C ALA A 741 -14.55 12.77 8.30
N LEU A 742 -14.48 14.09 8.10
CA LEU A 742 -15.65 14.92 7.75
C LEU A 742 -16.06 14.72 6.30
N ALA A 743 -15.10 14.58 5.40
CA ALA A 743 -15.37 14.33 3.99
C ALA A 743 -16.14 13.02 3.76
N LYS A 744 -15.85 12.00 4.57
CA LYS A 744 -16.58 10.71 4.55
C LYS A 744 -18.05 10.83 4.97
N GLU A 745 -18.45 11.86 5.71
CA GLU A 745 -19.85 12.06 6.13
C GLU A 745 -20.72 12.63 5.00
N ILE A 746 -20.12 13.31 4.01
CA ILE A 746 -20.86 13.97 2.92
C ILE A 746 -21.67 12.95 2.10
N PRO A 747 -21.12 11.80 1.64
CA PRO A 747 -21.92 10.79 0.95
C PRO A 747 -23.12 10.26 1.76
N HIS A 748 -22.96 10.09 3.08
CA HIS A 748 -24.06 9.70 3.97
C HIS A 748 -25.12 10.81 4.10
N ALA A 749 -24.71 12.08 4.15
CA ALA A 749 -25.62 13.20 4.17
C ALA A 749 -26.40 13.31 2.84
N ILE A 750 -25.72 13.16 1.69
CA ILE A 750 -26.35 13.21 0.37
C ILE A 750 -27.38 12.09 0.21
N THR A 751 -27.05 10.86 0.62
CA THR A 751 -28.00 9.74 0.54
C THR A 751 -29.23 9.93 1.43
N LEU A 752 -29.09 10.59 2.59
CA LEU A 752 -30.23 10.93 3.45
C LEU A 752 -31.25 11.89 2.81
N ASN A 753 -30.84 12.71 1.82
CA ASN A 753 -31.75 13.60 1.10
C ASN A 753 -32.85 12.82 0.35
N GLY A 754 -32.53 11.62 -0.17
CA GLY A 754 -33.47 10.76 -0.88
C GLY A 754 -33.71 11.12 -2.36
N SER A 755 -33.13 12.20 -2.87
CA SER A 755 -33.19 12.54 -4.30
C SER A 755 -32.46 11.52 -5.18
N SER A 756 -33.16 10.93 -6.15
CA SER A 756 -32.60 9.96 -7.09
C SER A 756 -31.38 10.48 -7.85
N GLU A 757 -31.41 11.76 -8.26
CA GLU A 757 -30.28 12.47 -8.87
C GLU A 757 -29.02 12.42 -8.00
N TYR A 758 -29.16 12.73 -6.72
CA TYR A 758 -28.01 12.84 -5.81
C TYR A 758 -27.51 11.48 -5.34
N VAL A 759 -28.40 10.51 -5.18
CA VAL A 759 -27.98 9.14 -4.85
C VAL A 759 -27.23 8.51 -6.04
N MET A 760 -27.66 8.73 -7.28
CA MET A 760 -26.88 8.34 -8.47
C MET A 760 -25.50 9.00 -8.52
N LYS A 761 -25.38 10.24 -8.07
CA LYS A 761 -24.08 10.90 -7.94
C LYS A 761 -23.19 10.17 -6.93
N VAL A 762 -23.73 9.77 -5.78
CA VAL A 762 -23.01 8.96 -4.78
C VAL A 762 -22.61 7.59 -5.35
N GLU A 763 -23.49 6.97 -6.14
CA GLU A 763 -23.21 5.74 -6.88
C GLU A 763 -22.01 5.91 -7.81
N TYR A 764 -22.02 6.94 -8.65
CA TYR A 764 -20.91 7.26 -9.53
C TYR A 764 -19.61 7.51 -8.74
N MET A 765 -19.69 8.27 -7.64
CA MET A 765 -18.54 8.53 -6.75
C MET A 765 -17.97 7.24 -6.14
N SER A 766 -18.82 6.27 -5.77
CA SER A 766 -18.36 4.99 -5.22
C SER A 766 -17.46 4.21 -6.17
N ARG A 767 -17.61 4.42 -7.49
CA ARG A 767 -16.81 3.77 -8.54
C ARG A 767 -15.57 4.57 -8.91
N LYS A 768 -15.73 5.87 -9.16
CA LYS A 768 -14.74 6.68 -9.91
C LYS A 768 -14.18 7.90 -9.18
N HIS A 769 -14.53 8.14 -7.91
CA HIS A 769 -13.97 9.30 -7.20
C HIS A 769 -12.44 9.18 -7.04
N ARG A 770 -11.72 10.29 -7.26
CA ARG A 770 -10.25 10.31 -7.23
C ARG A 770 -9.65 9.86 -5.88
N PHE A 771 -10.32 10.19 -4.78
CA PHE A 771 -9.92 9.78 -3.44
C PHE A 771 -10.56 8.44 -3.04
N ASN A 772 -9.73 7.43 -2.77
CA ASN A 772 -10.18 6.09 -2.33
C ASN A 772 -11.02 6.12 -1.04
N SER A 773 -10.71 7.04 -0.12
CA SER A 773 -11.47 7.21 1.13
C SER A 773 -12.92 7.66 0.89
N ILE A 774 -13.15 8.50 -0.14
CA ILE A 774 -14.48 8.93 -0.55
C ILE A 774 -15.19 7.82 -1.33
N ARG A 775 -14.48 7.10 -2.21
CA ARG A 775 -15.06 5.92 -2.90
C ARG A 775 -15.66 4.91 -1.91
N LYS A 776 -14.89 4.55 -0.87
CA LYS A 776 -15.34 3.65 0.19
C LYS A 776 -16.53 4.21 0.95
N ALA A 777 -16.47 5.45 1.42
CA ALA A 777 -17.58 6.08 2.13
C ALA A 777 -18.86 6.21 1.27
N SER A 778 -18.73 6.46 -0.03
CA SER A 778 -19.86 6.44 -0.96
C SER A 778 -20.45 5.04 -1.14
N ALA A 779 -19.61 4.01 -1.21
CA ALA A 779 -20.09 2.62 -1.24
C ALA A 779 -20.83 2.27 0.06
N ASP A 780 -20.26 2.61 1.21
CA ASP A 780 -20.86 2.39 2.54
C ASP A 780 -22.19 3.14 2.67
N ALA A 781 -22.26 4.40 2.20
CA ALA A 781 -23.49 5.19 2.23
C ALA A 781 -24.63 4.57 1.42
N LEU A 782 -24.33 4.02 0.24
CA LEU A 782 -25.31 3.31 -0.58
C LEU A 782 -25.75 2.00 0.07
N LEU A 783 -24.81 1.29 0.71
CA LEU A 783 -25.10 0.07 1.45
C LEU A 783 -26.08 0.34 2.59
N CYS A 784 -25.77 1.32 3.43
CA CYS A 784 -26.66 1.78 4.52
C CYS A 784 -28.04 2.24 4.00
N ALA A 785 -28.11 2.85 2.82
CA ALA A 785 -29.37 3.26 2.22
C ALA A 785 -30.19 2.04 1.72
N SER A 786 -29.51 1.05 1.12
CA SER A 786 -30.12 -0.18 0.61
C SER A 786 -30.62 -1.10 1.73
N GLU A 787 -29.86 -1.24 2.82
CA GLU A 787 -30.24 -2.03 4.01
C GLU A 787 -31.54 -1.52 4.64
N LYS A 788 -31.73 -0.19 4.70
CA LYS A 788 -32.98 0.41 5.21
C LYS A 788 -34.21 0.06 4.38
N LEU A 789 -34.03 -0.26 3.11
CA LEU A 789 -35.11 -0.61 2.18
C LEU A 789 -35.26 -2.13 1.99
N GLY A 790 -34.37 -2.94 2.60
CA GLY A 790 -34.39 -4.40 2.45
C GLY A 790 -34.12 -4.89 1.03
N ILE A 791 -33.43 -4.09 0.21
CA ILE A 791 -33.10 -4.40 -1.19
C ILE A 791 -31.60 -4.35 -1.38
N SER A 792 -31.10 -5.04 -2.41
CA SER A 792 -29.66 -5.02 -2.68
C SER A 792 -29.17 -3.71 -3.31
N LYS A 793 -27.85 -3.44 -3.25
CA LYS A 793 -27.24 -2.22 -3.83
C LYS A 793 -27.64 -2.02 -5.29
N GLU A 794 -27.63 -3.08 -6.07
CA GLU A 794 -27.94 -3.03 -7.50
C GLU A 794 -29.44 -2.81 -7.76
N GLU A 795 -30.33 -3.35 -6.92
CA GLU A 795 -31.77 -3.07 -6.97
C GLU A 795 -32.08 -1.65 -6.51
N PHE A 796 -31.37 -1.15 -5.50
CA PHE A 796 -31.46 0.24 -5.10
C PHE A 796 -31.02 1.15 -6.25
N ALA A 797 -29.92 0.84 -6.94
CA ALA A 797 -29.49 1.59 -8.12
C ALA A 797 -30.52 1.55 -9.27
N ASP A 798 -31.26 0.46 -9.43
CA ASP A 798 -32.36 0.37 -10.41
C ASP A 798 -33.50 1.34 -10.09
N LEU A 799 -33.85 1.50 -8.81
CA LEU A 799 -34.93 2.41 -8.37
C LEU A 799 -34.58 3.90 -8.54
N LEU A 800 -33.29 4.22 -8.73
CA LEU A 800 -32.80 5.59 -8.74
C LEU A 800 -32.65 6.18 -10.15
N VAL A 801 -32.98 5.42 -11.21
CA VAL A 801 -32.95 5.96 -12.57
C VAL A 801 -34.06 7.01 -12.71
N PRO A 802 -33.74 8.30 -12.95
CA PRO A 802 -34.75 9.34 -13.04
C PRO A 802 -35.51 9.24 -14.37
N ASP A 803 -36.76 9.68 -14.37
CA ASP A 803 -37.55 9.87 -15.59
C ASP A 803 -37.16 11.15 -16.36
N LEU A 804 -36.40 12.05 -15.73
CA LEU A 804 -36.05 13.39 -16.23
C LEU A 804 -37.27 14.21 -16.71
N GLY A 805 -38.43 13.97 -16.12
CA GLY A 805 -39.71 14.61 -16.48
C GLY A 805 -40.28 14.19 -17.84
N PHE A 806 -39.81 13.09 -18.42
CA PHE A 806 -40.49 12.43 -19.54
C PHE A 806 -41.68 11.62 -19.04
N ASP A 807 -42.76 11.63 -19.81
CA ASP A 807 -43.97 10.84 -19.52
C ASP A 807 -43.88 9.41 -20.09
N GLU A 808 -44.97 8.64 -19.93
CA GLU A 808 -45.10 7.26 -20.43
C GLU A 808 -45.01 7.17 -21.97
N ASN A 809 -45.19 8.28 -22.69
CA ASN A 809 -45.00 8.35 -24.15
C ASN A 809 -43.55 8.76 -24.52
N MET A 810 -42.63 8.71 -23.55
CA MET A 810 -41.25 9.18 -23.66
C MET A 810 -41.16 10.63 -24.13
N CYS A 811 -42.17 11.46 -23.79
CA CYS A 811 -42.31 12.84 -24.21
C CYS A 811 -42.19 13.80 -23.03
N ARG A 812 -41.50 14.93 -23.23
CA ARG A 812 -41.51 16.07 -22.30
C ARG A 812 -41.83 17.35 -23.06
N THR A 813 -42.72 18.18 -22.51
CA THR A 813 -43.12 19.44 -23.13
C THR A 813 -42.45 20.64 -22.46
N PHE A 814 -41.87 21.53 -23.25
CA PHE A 814 -41.34 22.82 -22.81
C PHE A 814 -42.18 23.95 -23.42
N ASP A 815 -42.73 24.81 -22.58
CA ASP A 815 -43.70 25.85 -22.98
C ASP A 815 -43.04 27.24 -22.98
N TYR A 816 -43.13 27.96 -24.10
CA TYR A 816 -42.74 29.37 -24.22
C TYR A 816 -43.98 30.30 -24.23
N GLU A 817 -45.15 29.77 -23.91
CA GLU A 817 -46.50 30.36 -23.98
C GLU A 817 -47.01 30.56 -25.42
N SER A 818 -46.22 31.19 -26.27
CA SER A 818 -46.50 31.42 -27.70
C SER A 818 -46.36 30.15 -28.56
N ARG A 819 -45.52 29.21 -28.13
CA ARG A 819 -45.17 27.96 -28.83
C ARG A 819 -44.74 26.89 -27.83
N ARG A 820 -45.01 25.64 -28.16
CA ARG A 820 -44.69 24.47 -27.33
C ARG A 820 -43.76 23.53 -28.07
N PHE A 821 -42.74 23.05 -27.35
CA PHE A 821 -41.78 22.10 -27.87
C PHE A 821 -41.98 20.74 -27.21
N LYS A 822 -42.29 19.74 -28.02
CA LYS A 822 -42.30 18.35 -27.58
C LYS A 822 -40.92 17.74 -27.79
N VAL A 823 -40.35 17.18 -26.73
CA VAL A 823 -39.04 16.53 -26.77
C VAL A 823 -39.24 15.05 -26.52
N TYR A 824 -38.76 14.21 -27.44
CA TYR A 824 -38.81 12.76 -27.35
C TYR A 824 -37.42 12.16 -27.18
N ILE A 825 -37.33 10.95 -26.64
CA ILE A 825 -36.09 10.17 -26.60
C ILE A 825 -35.98 9.36 -27.90
N SER A 826 -34.94 9.60 -28.69
CA SER A 826 -34.66 8.85 -29.92
C SER A 826 -34.19 7.42 -29.65
N PRO A 827 -34.21 6.53 -30.65
CA PRO A 827 -33.57 5.21 -30.57
C PRO A 827 -32.08 5.27 -30.17
N ASN A 828 -31.38 6.36 -30.51
CA ASN A 828 -29.98 6.58 -30.14
C ASN A 828 -29.81 7.18 -28.74
N LEU A 829 -30.86 7.21 -27.92
CA LEU A 829 -30.86 7.78 -26.56
C LEU A 829 -30.51 9.28 -26.54
N GLU A 830 -30.92 10.03 -27.56
CA GLU A 830 -30.73 11.48 -27.68
C GLU A 830 -32.08 12.23 -27.70
N PRO A 831 -32.15 13.49 -27.23
CA PRO A 831 -33.38 14.27 -27.28
C PRO A 831 -33.68 14.78 -28.70
N GLU A 832 -34.87 14.45 -29.22
CA GLU A 832 -35.41 14.96 -30.48
C GLU A 832 -36.52 15.97 -30.23
N ILE A 833 -36.46 17.12 -30.90
CA ILE A 833 -37.29 18.28 -30.59
C ILE A 833 -38.28 18.51 -31.73
N TYR A 834 -39.54 18.72 -31.40
CA TYR A 834 -40.61 19.00 -32.34
C TYR A 834 -41.40 20.24 -31.94
N CYS A 835 -41.71 21.08 -32.91
CA CYS A 835 -42.64 22.20 -32.78
C CYS A 835 -43.67 22.07 -33.90
N ASP A 836 -44.96 22.05 -33.57
CA ASP A 836 -46.07 21.93 -34.54
C ASP A 836 -45.89 20.76 -35.54
N GLY A 837 -45.40 19.62 -35.05
CA GLY A 837 -45.14 18.42 -35.86
C GLY A 837 -43.87 18.46 -36.72
N LYS A 838 -43.13 19.58 -36.75
CA LYS A 838 -41.86 19.68 -37.48
C LYS A 838 -40.66 19.41 -36.56
N LYS A 839 -39.75 18.51 -36.98
CA LYS A 839 -38.50 18.21 -36.28
C LYS A 839 -37.54 19.38 -36.36
N LEU A 840 -36.96 19.77 -35.22
CA LEU A 840 -35.99 20.85 -35.09
C LEU A 840 -34.61 20.28 -34.73
N LYS A 841 -33.56 20.89 -35.28
CA LYS A 841 -32.17 20.48 -35.00
C LYS A 841 -31.72 20.83 -33.58
N THR A 842 -32.22 21.95 -33.05
CA THR A 842 -31.85 22.47 -31.72
C THR A 842 -33.02 23.20 -31.09
N MET A 843 -33.06 23.25 -29.76
CA MET A 843 -34.04 24.05 -29.03
C MET A 843 -33.83 25.55 -29.36
N PRO A 844 -34.85 26.26 -29.87
CA PRO A 844 -34.72 27.69 -30.17
C PRO A 844 -34.50 28.51 -28.88
N LYS A 845 -33.64 29.53 -28.95
CA LYS A 845 -33.56 30.54 -27.90
C LYS A 845 -34.89 31.31 -27.79
N PRO A 846 -35.23 31.86 -26.60
CA PRO A 846 -36.35 32.77 -26.43
C PRO A 846 -36.28 33.94 -27.43
N ALA A 847 -37.39 34.21 -28.13
CA ALA A 847 -37.54 35.27 -29.12
C ALA A 847 -38.39 36.44 -28.60
N ALA A 848 -38.44 37.55 -29.33
CA ALA A 848 -39.15 38.76 -28.91
C ALA A 848 -40.68 38.59 -28.73
N GLY A 849 -41.28 37.58 -29.38
CA GLY A 849 -42.70 37.23 -29.23
C GLY A 849 -43.00 36.19 -28.15
N ASP A 850 -41.97 35.70 -27.45
CA ASP A 850 -42.12 34.74 -26.35
C ASP A 850 -42.18 35.48 -25.00
N ASN A 851 -42.82 34.86 -24.01
CA ASN A 851 -42.75 35.39 -22.64
C ASN A 851 -41.35 35.18 -22.07
N LYS A 852 -40.59 36.27 -21.96
CA LYS A 852 -39.16 36.23 -21.61
C LYS A 852 -38.87 35.42 -20.35
N GLN A 853 -39.66 35.57 -19.29
CA GLN A 853 -39.40 34.91 -18.01
C GLN A 853 -39.68 33.39 -18.08
N ILE A 854 -40.79 33.01 -18.72
CA ILE A 854 -41.18 31.60 -18.90
C ILE A 854 -40.21 30.92 -19.87
N ALA A 855 -39.93 31.54 -21.02
CA ALA A 855 -39.07 30.99 -22.04
C ALA A 855 -37.60 30.87 -21.59
N ASP A 856 -37.05 31.84 -20.86
CA ASP A 856 -35.70 31.73 -20.27
C ASP A 856 -35.62 30.59 -19.25
N ALA A 857 -36.65 30.40 -18.43
CA ALA A 857 -36.72 29.29 -17.47
C ALA A 857 -36.80 27.94 -18.20
N ALA A 858 -37.72 27.79 -19.17
CA ALA A 858 -37.89 26.58 -19.95
C ALA A 858 -36.63 26.22 -20.77
N TYR A 859 -35.94 27.20 -21.34
CA TYR A 859 -34.67 26.97 -22.05
C TYR A 859 -33.56 26.49 -21.12
N LYS A 860 -33.46 27.07 -19.92
CA LYS A 860 -32.51 26.62 -18.88
C LYS A 860 -32.82 25.19 -18.42
N GLU A 861 -34.10 24.89 -18.17
CA GLU A 861 -34.53 23.54 -17.80
C GLU A 861 -34.22 22.52 -18.90
N PHE A 862 -34.49 22.83 -20.16
CA PHE A 862 -34.13 21.97 -21.29
C PHE A 862 -32.62 21.69 -21.33
N THR A 863 -31.80 22.73 -21.15
CA THR A 863 -30.33 22.60 -21.19
C THR A 863 -29.82 21.74 -20.03
N ALA A 864 -30.37 21.91 -18.83
CA ALA A 864 -30.05 21.10 -17.66
C ALA A 864 -30.48 19.63 -17.87
N MET A 865 -31.70 19.41 -18.35
CA MET A 865 -32.23 18.08 -18.67
C MET A 865 -31.35 17.38 -19.71
N LYS A 866 -31.00 18.05 -20.83
CA LYS A 866 -30.14 17.47 -21.87
C LYS A 866 -28.77 17.05 -21.34
N LYS A 867 -28.17 17.85 -20.44
CA LYS A 867 -26.89 17.50 -19.79
C LYS A 867 -27.05 16.31 -18.84
N MET A 868 -28.13 16.28 -18.07
CA MET A 868 -28.42 15.19 -17.14
C MET A 868 -28.67 13.88 -17.89
N MET A 869 -29.48 13.92 -18.96
CA MET A 869 -29.78 12.77 -19.81
C MET A 869 -28.52 12.14 -20.38
N LYS A 870 -27.58 12.94 -20.91
CA LYS A 870 -26.29 12.43 -21.38
C LYS A 870 -25.50 11.72 -20.28
N THR A 871 -25.56 12.24 -19.06
CA THR A 871 -24.88 11.66 -17.90
C THR A 871 -25.52 10.34 -17.48
N VAL A 872 -26.85 10.31 -17.37
CA VAL A 872 -27.63 9.11 -17.02
C VAL A 872 -27.45 8.02 -18.06
N VAL A 873 -27.59 8.33 -19.35
CA VAL A 873 -27.41 7.37 -20.45
C VAL A 873 -26.01 6.77 -20.43
N ALA A 874 -24.96 7.58 -20.31
CA ALA A 874 -23.59 7.07 -20.23
C ALA A 874 -23.36 6.16 -19.02
N ALA A 875 -23.94 6.50 -17.86
CA ALA A 875 -23.85 5.68 -16.66
C ALA A 875 -24.61 4.35 -16.80
N GLN A 876 -25.83 4.37 -17.33
CA GLN A 876 -26.64 3.17 -17.52
C GLN A 876 -26.08 2.24 -18.60
N MET A 877 -25.48 2.78 -19.66
CA MET A 877 -24.81 1.98 -20.69
C MET A 877 -23.69 1.12 -20.09
N VAL A 878 -22.78 1.73 -19.32
CA VAL A 878 -21.72 1.01 -18.60
C VAL A 878 -22.31 -0.01 -17.63
N ARG A 879 -23.38 0.36 -16.90
CA ARG A 879 -24.01 -0.51 -15.92
C ARG A 879 -24.69 -1.74 -16.54
N LEU A 880 -25.32 -1.59 -17.70
CA LEU A 880 -25.96 -2.69 -18.42
C LEU A 880 -24.92 -3.62 -19.06
N GLU A 881 -23.82 -3.08 -19.59
CA GLU A 881 -22.69 -3.88 -20.05
C GLU A 881 -22.10 -4.71 -18.89
N ASP A 882 -21.89 -4.08 -17.72
CA ASP A 882 -21.46 -4.78 -16.50
C ASP A 882 -22.48 -5.85 -16.05
N THR A 883 -23.77 -5.58 -16.19
CA THR A 883 -24.86 -6.52 -15.85
C THR A 883 -24.82 -7.75 -16.75
N MET A 884 -24.65 -7.57 -18.06
CA MET A 884 -24.48 -8.67 -19.01
C MET A 884 -23.26 -9.52 -18.65
N ARG A 885 -22.13 -8.87 -18.34
CA ARG A 885 -20.90 -9.54 -17.94
C ARG A 885 -21.08 -10.37 -16.66
N THR A 886 -21.77 -9.82 -15.66
CA THR A 886 -21.98 -10.43 -14.34
C THR A 886 -23.13 -11.43 -14.26
N ALA A 887 -23.83 -11.67 -15.37
CA ALA A 887 -25.03 -12.53 -15.44
C ALA A 887 -26.14 -12.15 -14.45
N ARG A 888 -26.25 -10.87 -14.09
CA ARG A 888 -27.31 -10.41 -13.19
C ARG A 888 -28.68 -10.53 -13.89
N THR A 889 -29.64 -11.09 -13.15
CA THR A 889 -31.04 -11.21 -13.57
C THR A 889 -31.98 -10.38 -12.69
N TRP A 890 -33.14 -10.03 -13.24
CA TRP A 890 -34.28 -9.43 -12.54
C TRP A 890 -35.45 -10.41 -12.51
N THR A 891 -36.34 -10.28 -11.51
CA THR A 891 -37.68 -10.88 -11.63
C THR A 891 -38.44 -10.20 -12.77
N SER A 892 -39.37 -10.92 -13.41
CA SER A 892 -40.20 -10.36 -14.48
C SER A 892 -40.93 -9.07 -14.08
N GLN A 893 -41.36 -8.95 -12.82
CA GLN A 893 -41.99 -7.74 -12.27
C GLN A 893 -41.01 -6.56 -12.18
N ASN A 894 -39.82 -6.77 -11.60
CA ASN A 894 -38.80 -5.73 -11.46
C ASN A 894 -38.26 -5.30 -12.83
N TRP A 895 -38.11 -6.25 -13.75
CA TRP A 895 -37.72 -5.95 -15.12
C TRP A 895 -38.75 -5.05 -15.81
N LYS A 896 -40.05 -5.37 -15.74
CA LYS A 896 -41.11 -4.52 -16.31
C LYS A 896 -41.12 -3.13 -15.68
N LYS A 897 -41.02 -3.04 -14.35
CA LYS A 897 -40.98 -1.74 -13.64
C LYS A 897 -39.78 -0.88 -14.06
N LEU A 898 -38.61 -1.49 -14.25
CA LEU A 898 -37.41 -0.75 -14.63
C LEU A 898 -37.37 -0.45 -16.12
N PHE A 899 -37.61 -1.43 -16.98
CA PHE A 899 -37.35 -1.34 -18.42
C PHE A 899 -38.58 -1.02 -19.25
N VAL A 900 -39.80 -1.25 -18.77
CA VAL A 900 -41.01 -0.90 -19.53
C VAL A 900 -41.55 0.47 -19.11
N VAL A 901 -41.60 0.73 -17.79
CA VAL A 901 -42.21 1.95 -17.24
C VAL A 901 -41.27 3.16 -17.26
N ASN A 902 -39.98 2.99 -17.01
CA ASN A 902 -39.05 4.14 -16.99
C ASN A 902 -38.70 4.58 -18.43
N PRO A 903 -38.93 5.84 -18.80
CA PRO A 903 -38.80 6.30 -20.18
C PRO A 903 -37.37 6.22 -20.75
N ILE A 904 -36.34 6.34 -19.90
CA ILE A 904 -34.94 6.22 -20.34
C ILE A 904 -34.59 4.75 -20.55
N MET A 905 -34.91 3.89 -19.58
CA MET A 905 -34.58 2.46 -19.63
C MET A 905 -35.39 1.72 -20.70
N HIS A 906 -36.59 2.21 -21.03
CA HIS A 906 -37.42 1.73 -22.14
C HIS A 906 -36.66 1.68 -23.47
N ARG A 907 -35.89 2.72 -23.76
CA ARG A 907 -35.09 2.76 -24.99
C ARG A 907 -33.91 1.79 -24.96
N PHE A 908 -33.34 1.52 -23.79
CA PHE A 908 -32.35 0.44 -23.65
C PHE A 908 -32.97 -0.94 -23.86
N ALA A 909 -34.21 -1.16 -23.39
CA ALA A 909 -34.91 -2.44 -23.52
C ALA A 909 -35.10 -2.85 -24.98
N ILE A 910 -35.48 -1.91 -25.85
CA ILE A 910 -35.68 -2.12 -27.29
C ILE A 910 -34.36 -2.44 -28.01
N GLY A 911 -33.27 -1.79 -27.63
CA GLY A 911 -31.97 -1.92 -28.29
C GLY A 911 -31.17 -3.18 -27.94
N LEU A 912 -31.65 -4.00 -26.99
CA LEU A 912 -30.92 -5.13 -26.42
C LEU A 912 -31.70 -6.44 -26.58
N ILE A 913 -30.96 -7.56 -26.58
CA ILE A 913 -31.55 -8.91 -26.57
C ILE A 913 -31.57 -9.44 -25.14
N TRP A 914 -32.72 -9.95 -24.74
CA TRP A 914 -33.02 -10.42 -23.39
C TRP A 914 -33.23 -11.92 -23.38
N GLY A 915 -33.06 -12.53 -22.21
CA GLY A 915 -33.18 -13.97 -22.04
C GLY A 915 -33.95 -14.32 -20.77
N ILE A 916 -34.71 -15.40 -20.82
CA ILE A 916 -35.26 -16.07 -19.64
C ILE A 916 -34.22 -17.06 -19.12
N TYR A 917 -33.95 -17.00 -17.83
CA TYR A 917 -32.97 -17.84 -17.16
C TYR A 917 -33.62 -18.75 -16.13
N LYS A 918 -33.20 -20.02 -16.16
CA LYS A 918 -33.55 -21.04 -15.17
C LYS A 918 -32.28 -21.77 -14.75
N ASP A 919 -32.07 -21.90 -13.44
CA ASP A 919 -30.84 -22.48 -12.86
C ASP A 919 -29.55 -21.87 -13.47
N ASP A 920 -29.58 -20.54 -13.66
CA ASP A 920 -28.52 -19.71 -14.27
C ASP A 920 -28.11 -20.10 -15.70
N LYS A 921 -28.98 -20.82 -16.42
CA LYS A 921 -28.83 -21.13 -17.84
C LYS A 921 -29.88 -20.42 -18.67
N LEU A 922 -29.48 -19.97 -19.87
CA LEU A 922 -30.38 -19.38 -20.85
C LEU A 922 -31.35 -20.45 -21.36
N GLU A 923 -32.65 -20.20 -21.19
CA GLU A 923 -33.71 -21.09 -21.67
C GLU A 923 -34.28 -20.62 -23.01
N LYS A 924 -34.57 -19.31 -23.11
CA LYS A 924 -35.09 -18.67 -24.33
C LYS A 924 -34.59 -17.23 -24.43
N SER A 925 -34.29 -16.77 -25.64
CA SER A 925 -34.00 -15.36 -25.94
C SER A 925 -35.19 -14.65 -26.59
N PHE A 926 -35.34 -13.36 -26.34
CA PHE A 926 -36.39 -12.51 -26.91
C PHE A 926 -35.92 -11.05 -27.08
N ARG A 927 -36.66 -10.29 -27.90
CA ARG A 927 -36.51 -8.83 -28.07
C ARG A 927 -37.79 -8.12 -27.66
N TYR A 928 -37.65 -6.95 -27.04
CA TYR A 928 -38.76 -6.06 -26.72
C TYR A 928 -38.97 -5.03 -27.85
N LEU A 929 -40.22 -4.79 -28.25
CA LEU A 929 -40.59 -3.93 -29.37
C LEU A 929 -41.15 -2.58 -28.90
N ASP A 930 -41.13 -1.58 -29.80
CA ASP A 930 -41.56 -0.19 -29.51
C ASP A 930 -43.07 -0.07 -29.21
N ASP A 931 -43.87 -1.05 -29.64
CA ASP A 931 -45.31 -1.15 -29.35
C ASP A 931 -45.63 -1.86 -28.02
N GLY A 932 -44.60 -2.29 -27.29
CA GLY A 932 -44.73 -2.99 -26.02
C GLY A 932 -44.87 -4.51 -26.12
N SER A 933 -44.87 -5.08 -27.33
CA SER A 933 -44.88 -6.52 -27.54
C SER A 933 -43.47 -7.13 -27.46
N PHE A 934 -43.38 -8.47 -27.45
CA PHE A 934 -42.11 -9.19 -27.47
C PHE A 934 -42.06 -10.15 -28.65
N THR A 935 -40.87 -10.35 -29.19
CA THR A 935 -40.65 -11.26 -30.33
C THR A 935 -39.50 -12.22 -30.08
N THR A 936 -39.56 -13.40 -30.71
CA THR A 936 -38.48 -14.39 -30.73
C THR A 936 -37.48 -14.11 -31.85
N VAL A 937 -36.47 -14.99 -31.98
CA VAL A 937 -35.47 -14.91 -33.05
C VAL A 937 -36.09 -15.14 -34.45
N ASP A 938 -37.21 -15.85 -34.50
CA ASP A 938 -37.94 -16.22 -35.72
C ASP A 938 -39.07 -15.21 -36.07
N ASP A 939 -39.08 -14.04 -35.42
CA ASP A 939 -40.13 -13.02 -35.52
C ASP A 939 -41.54 -13.49 -35.10
N GLU A 940 -41.61 -14.48 -34.20
CA GLU A 940 -42.88 -14.95 -33.60
C GLU A 940 -43.23 -14.20 -32.31
N GLU A 941 -44.53 -13.97 -32.09
CA GLU A 941 -45.03 -13.32 -30.87
C GLU A 941 -44.61 -14.11 -29.61
N PHE A 942 -44.05 -13.38 -28.63
CA PHE A 942 -43.56 -13.94 -27.39
C PHE A 942 -44.30 -13.37 -26.17
N ILE A 943 -44.68 -14.24 -25.25
CA ILE A 943 -45.30 -13.85 -23.97
C ILE A 943 -44.36 -14.25 -22.84
N ILE A 944 -43.94 -13.28 -22.04
CA ILE A 944 -43.10 -13.51 -20.86
C ILE A 944 -43.94 -14.21 -19.78
N PRO A 945 -43.56 -15.42 -19.32
CA PRO A 945 -44.25 -16.10 -18.23
C PRO A 945 -44.14 -15.33 -16.91
N GLU A 946 -45.07 -15.57 -15.98
CA GLU A 946 -44.99 -15.01 -14.63
C GLU A 946 -43.82 -15.62 -13.84
N ASP A 947 -43.27 -14.84 -12.90
CA ASP A 947 -42.22 -15.27 -11.96
C ASP A 947 -40.91 -15.85 -12.55
N VAL A 948 -40.58 -15.51 -13.79
CA VAL A 948 -39.29 -15.86 -14.41
C VAL A 948 -38.18 -14.85 -14.07
N LYS A 949 -36.93 -15.32 -14.19
CA LYS A 949 -35.74 -14.45 -14.16
C LYS A 949 -35.40 -13.99 -15.57
N ILE A 950 -35.26 -12.69 -15.76
CA ILE A 950 -34.88 -12.05 -17.04
C ILE A 950 -33.48 -11.47 -16.91
N GLY A 951 -32.62 -11.69 -17.89
CA GLY A 951 -31.26 -11.13 -17.93
C GLY A 951 -30.85 -10.73 -19.35
N LEU A 952 -29.72 -10.03 -19.46
CA LEU A 952 -29.12 -9.72 -20.76
C LEU A 952 -28.42 -10.96 -21.32
N VAL A 953 -28.73 -11.31 -22.56
CA VAL A 953 -28.10 -12.45 -23.25
C VAL A 953 -26.64 -12.15 -23.54
N HIS A 954 -25.75 -13.08 -23.19
CA HIS A 954 -24.36 -13.03 -23.60
C HIS A 954 -24.16 -13.87 -24.88
N PRO A 955 -23.39 -13.42 -25.89
CA PRO A 955 -23.25 -14.16 -27.15
C PRO A 955 -22.65 -15.57 -27.01
N VAL A 956 -21.92 -15.86 -25.92
CA VAL A 956 -21.40 -17.22 -25.63
C VAL A 956 -22.50 -18.26 -25.40
N GLU A 957 -23.71 -17.80 -25.06
CA GLU A 957 -24.84 -18.66 -24.68
C GLU A 957 -25.75 -19.00 -25.85
N LEU A 958 -25.55 -18.32 -26.98
CA LEU A 958 -26.30 -18.54 -28.22
C LEU A 958 -25.53 -19.51 -29.11
N SER A 959 -26.26 -20.33 -29.87
CA SER A 959 -25.69 -21.03 -31.01
C SER A 959 -25.27 -20.04 -32.10
N ASP A 960 -24.37 -20.46 -32.99
CA ASP A 960 -23.92 -19.60 -34.11
C ASP A 960 -25.08 -19.20 -35.03
N ASP A 961 -26.08 -20.08 -35.19
CA ASP A 961 -27.28 -19.83 -35.97
C ASP A 961 -28.19 -18.78 -35.31
N GLU A 962 -28.49 -18.93 -34.01
CA GLU A 962 -29.29 -17.95 -33.24
C GLU A 962 -28.59 -16.59 -33.19
N LEU A 963 -27.27 -16.57 -32.96
CA LEU A 963 -26.49 -15.34 -32.92
C LEU A 963 -26.52 -14.61 -34.27
N SER A 964 -26.44 -15.35 -35.37
CA SER A 964 -26.53 -14.80 -36.73
C SER A 964 -27.92 -14.28 -37.05
N ALA A 965 -28.97 -15.02 -36.66
CA ALA A 965 -30.35 -14.62 -36.85
C ALA A 965 -30.70 -13.35 -36.05
N TRP A 966 -30.30 -13.26 -34.78
CA TRP A 966 -30.49 -12.02 -34.00
C TRP A 966 -29.75 -10.82 -34.58
N LYS A 967 -28.51 -11.00 -35.06
CA LYS A 967 -27.75 -9.93 -35.73
C LYS A 967 -28.46 -9.45 -37.00
N GLN A 968 -29.05 -10.38 -37.75
CA GLN A 968 -29.80 -10.07 -38.96
C GLN A 968 -31.11 -9.34 -38.62
N GLN A 969 -31.88 -9.81 -37.64
CA GLN A 969 -33.10 -9.14 -37.19
C GLN A 969 -32.81 -7.71 -36.70
N LEU A 970 -31.78 -7.49 -35.87
CA LEU A 970 -31.41 -6.13 -35.45
C LEU A 970 -31.04 -5.21 -36.63
N LYS A 971 -30.40 -5.77 -37.67
CA LYS A 971 -30.05 -5.03 -38.88
C LYS A 971 -31.28 -4.68 -39.72
N ASP A 972 -32.22 -5.61 -39.89
CA ASP A 972 -33.42 -5.43 -40.70
C ASP A 972 -34.38 -4.38 -40.11
N TYR A 973 -34.42 -4.29 -38.79
CA TYR A 973 -35.18 -3.26 -38.06
C TYR A 973 -34.37 -1.99 -37.73
N GLU A 974 -33.17 -1.83 -38.31
CA GLU A 974 -32.28 -0.68 -38.11
C GLU A 974 -31.97 -0.37 -36.63
N ILE A 975 -31.94 -1.38 -35.77
CA ILE A 975 -31.68 -1.24 -34.34
C ILE A 975 -30.19 -1.19 -34.05
N VAL A 976 -29.75 -0.09 -33.44
CA VAL A 976 -28.38 0.08 -32.94
C VAL A 976 -28.33 -0.35 -31.48
N GLN A 977 -27.48 -1.33 -31.16
CA GLN A 977 -27.32 -1.77 -29.78
C GLN A 977 -26.66 -0.66 -28.93
N PRO A 978 -27.17 -0.36 -27.72
CA PRO A 978 -26.61 0.66 -26.84
C PRO A 978 -25.13 0.43 -26.49
N PHE A 979 -24.70 -0.83 -26.42
CA PHE A 979 -23.30 -1.23 -26.27
C PHE A 979 -23.04 -2.50 -27.07
N ILE A 980 -21.78 -2.92 -27.17
CA ILE A 980 -21.39 -4.12 -27.92
C ILE A 980 -21.86 -5.38 -27.17
N GLN A 981 -23.10 -5.82 -27.46
CA GLN A 981 -23.67 -7.06 -26.93
C GLN A 981 -23.39 -8.24 -27.89
N LEU A 982 -24.09 -8.36 -29.02
CA LEU A 982 -24.00 -9.56 -29.89
C LEU A 982 -22.75 -9.59 -30.77
N ARG A 983 -22.11 -8.44 -30.98
CA ARG A 983 -20.84 -8.33 -31.72
C ARG A 983 -19.61 -8.53 -30.82
N ARG A 984 -19.82 -8.81 -29.54
CA ARG A 984 -18.73 -9.03 -28.59
C ARG A 984 -18.02 -10.33 -28.93
N SER A 985 -16.68 -10.29 -28.95
CA SER A 985 -15.88 -11.48 -29.21
C SER A 985 -16.07 -12.50 -28.09
N VAL A 986 -16.29 -13.76 -28.48
CA VAL A 986 -16.48 -14.88 -27.58
C VAL A 986 -15.22 -15.75 -27.61
N TYR A 987 -14.77 -16.20 -26.44
CA TYR A 987 -13.62 -17.10 -26.30
C TYR A 987 -14.07 -18.36 -25.56
N LYS A 988 -13.63 -19.52 -26.05
CA LYS A 988 -13.84 -20.82 -25.42
C LYS A 988 -12.48 -21.45 -25.12
N PRO A 989 -12.32 -22.16 -24.00
CA PRO A 989 -11.07 -22.83 -23.69
C PRO A 989 -10.81 -23.95 -24.70
N THR A 990 -9.56 -24.08 -25.14
CA THR A 990 -9.11 -25.20 -25.96
C THR A 990 -9.14 -26.51 -25.15
N GLU A 991 -9.13 -27.66 -25.82
CA GLU A 991 -9.10 -28.97 -25.13
C GLU A 991 -7.88 -29.14 -24.22
N GLU A 992 -6.75 -28.52 -24.57
CA GLU A 992 -5.54 -28.52 -23.74
C GLU A 992 -5.70 -27.64 -22.49
N GLU A 993 -6.31 -26.46 -22.62
CA GLU A 993 -6.52 -25.53 -21.50
C GLU A 993 -7.55 -26.04 -20.49
N LYS A 994 -8.59 -26.76 -20.94
CA LYS A 994 -9.68 -27.24 -20.07
C LYS A 994 -9.20 -27.99 -18.82
N ASN A 995 -8.12 -28.76 -18.95
CA ASN A 995 -7.58 -29.59 -17.86
C ASN A 995 -6.43 -28.94 -17.08
N LYS A 996 -5.96 -27.75 -17.50
CA LYS A 996 -4.91 -26.97 -16.82
C LYS A 996 -5.52 -26.08 -15.72
N ASP A 997 -4.68 -25.70 -14.76
CA ASP A 997 -4.96 -24.73 -13.70
C ASP A 997 -4.43 -23.32 -14.02
N CYS A 998 -3.73 -23.15 -15.14
CA CYS A 998 -3.28 -21.87 -15.67
C CYS A 998 -3.47 -21.74 -17.20
N ILE A 999 -3.50 -20.50 -17.68
CA ILE A 999 -3.59 -20.10 -19.08
C ILE A 999 -2.30 -19.37 -19.45
N GLU A 1000 -1.60 -19.89 -20.46
CA GLU A 1000 -0.27 -19.42 -20.86
C GLU A 1000 -0.30 -18.52 -22.11
N SER A 1001 -1.49 -18.22 -22.67
CA SER A 1001 -1.65 -17.45 -23.91
C SER A 1001 -1.11 -16.01 -23.86
N PHE A 1002 -0.87 -15.49 -22.65
CA PHE A 1002 -0.32 -14.16 -22.40
C PHE A 1002 1.15 -14.18 -21.95
N LYS A 1003 1.70 -15.36 -21.67
CA LYS A 1003 3.03 -15.56 -21.10
C LYS A 1003 4.12 -15.04 -22.04
N GLY A 1004 5.12 -14.36 -21.49
CA GLY A 1004 6.26 -13.81 -22.22
C GLY A 1004 5.99 -12.48 -22.92
N ARG A 1005 4.77 -11.93 -22.85
CA ARG A 1005 4.48 -10.59 -23.39
C ARG A 1005 5.17 -9.52 -22.52
N VAL A 1006 5.85 -8.58 -23.17
CA VAL A 1006 6.60 -7.50 -22.50
C VAL A 1006 5.86 -6.17 -22.68
N ILE A 1007 5.65 -5.45 -21.58
CA ILE A 1007 4.96 -4.16 -21.54
C ILE A 1007 5.60 -3.24 -20.49
N LYS A 1008 5.56 -1.93 -20.70
CA LYS A 1008 6.08 -0.97 -19.73
C LYS A 1008 5.27 -0.96 -18.44
N SER A 1009 5.95 -0.91 -17.29
CA SER A 1009 5.37 -0.92 -15.94
C SER A 1009 4.23 0.09 -15.75
N LYS A 1010 4.41 1.33 -16.22
CA LYS A 1010 3.40 2.40 -16.12
C LYS A 1010 2.21 2.14 -17.04
N GLU A 1011 2.47 1.63 -18.24
CA GLU A 1011 1.44 1.29 -19.22
C GLU A 1011 0.58 0.12 -18.73
N LEU A 1012 1.21 -0.95 -18.26
CA LEU A 1012 0.54 -2.12 -17.70
C LEU A 1012 -0.33 -1.74 -16.50
N ALA A 1013 0.21 -1.00 -15.53
CA ALA A 1013 -0.56 -0.56 -14.37
C ALA A 1013 -1.77 0.30 -14.79
N SER A 1014 -1.58 1.23 -15.73
CA SER A 1014 -2.67 2.07 -16.24
C SER A 1014 -3.73 1.26 -17.01
N ALA A 1015 -3.31 0.31 -17.83
CA ALA A 1015 -4.19 -0.51 -18.66
C ALA A 1015 -5.04 -1.45 -17.80
N MET A 1016 -4.40 -2.15 -16.85
CA MET A 1016 -5.08 -3.07 -15.92
C MET A 1016 -6.09 -2.35 -15.02
N GLU A 1017 -5.72 -1.18 -14.49
CA GLU A 1017 -6.65 -0.38 -13.66
C GLU A 1017 -7.86 0.10 -14.48
N LYS A 1018 -7.67 0.49 -15.76
CA LYS A 1018 -8.77 0.90 -16.65
C LYS A 1018 -9.79 -0.21 -16.92
N ILE A 1019 -9.35 -1.47 -16.97
CA ILE A 1019 -10.25 -2.64 -17.10
C ILE A 1019 -10.71 -3.20 -15.75
N GLY A 1020 -10.33 -2.54 -14.65
CA GLY A 1020 -10.79 -2.80 -13.29
C GLY A 1020 -10.03 -3.89 -12.54
N TRP A 1021 -8.89 -4.33 -13.05
CA TRP A 1021 -8.00 -5.23 -12.32
C TRP A 1021 -7.25 -4.45 -11.23
N ARG A 1022 -7.09 -5.05 -10.06
CA ARG A 1022 -6.42 -4.44 -8.90
C ARG A 1022 -5.03 -5.03 -8.75
N LYS A 1023 -4.08 -4.24 -8.29
CA LYS A 1023 -2.74 -4.73 -7.95
C LYS A 1023 -2.81 -5.75 -6.81
N GLY A 1024 -1.96 -6.76 -6.88
CA GLY A 1024 -1.68 -7.74 -5.84
C GLY A 1024 -1.21 -7.16 -4.53
N THR A 1025 -1.10 -8.03 -3.54
CA THR A 1025 -0.39 -7.72 -2.31
C THR A 1025 1.12 -7.68 -2.56
N VAL A 1026 1.83 -6.94 -1.72
CA VAL A 1026 3.31 -6.91 -1.77
C VAL A 1026 3.81 -8.19 -1.11
N ILE A 1027 4.42 -9.08 -1.89
CA ILE A 1027 4.83 -10.41 -1.45
C ILE A 1027 6.27 -10.37 -0.91
N ASP A 1028 7.18 -9.62 -1.54
CA ASP A 1028 8.56 -9.41 -1.05
C ASP A 1028 9.22 -8.15 -1.65
N GLY A 1029 9.95 -7.36 -0.84
CA GLY A 1029 10.51 -6.06 -1.25
C GLY A 1029 9.44 -4.99 -1.62
N PRO A 1030 9.80 -3.82 -2.17
CA PRO A 1030 8.83 -2.84 -2.66
C PRO A 1030 8.33 -3.22 -4.07
N THR A 1031 7.94 -4.48 -4.29
CA THR A 1031 7.53 -5.00 -5.62
C THR A 1031 6.20 -5.75 -5.55
N ILE A 1032 5.35 -5.53 -6.55
CA ILE A 1032 4.05 -6.18 -6.77
C ILE A 1032 4.24 -7.10 -7.98
N CYS A 1033 3.79 -8.36 -7.91
CA CYS A 1033 4.02 -9.36 -8.97
C CYS A 1033 2.73 -9.90 -9.60
N ASP A 1034 1.57 -9.35 -9.23
CA ASP A 1034 0.31 -9.80 -9.80
C ASP A 1034 -0.75 -8.69 -9.89
N PHE A 1035 -1.75 -8.95 -10.75
CA PHE A 1035 -3.03 -8.24 -10.77
C PHE A 1035 -4.17 -9.23 -10.52
N ILE A 1036 -5.15 -8.83 -9.71
CA ILE A 1036 -6.29 -9.64 -9.28
C ILE A 1036 -7.63 -9.04 -9.72
N ARG A 1037 -8.60 -9.91 -10.02
CA ARG A 1037 -9.97 -9.55 -10.39
C ARG A 1037 -11.00 -10.45 -9.69
N GLU A 1038 -11.97 -9.83 -9.02
CA GLU A 1038 -12.95 -10.53 -8.14
C GLU A 1038 -14.41 -10.10 -8.37
N ASP A 1039 -14.64 -8.96 -9.03
CA ASP A 1039 -15.91 -8.24 -9.11
C ASP A 1039 -16.73 -8.55 -10.37
N ILE A 1040 -16.21 -9.35 -11.31
CA ILE A 1040 -16.94 -9.74 -12.52
C ILE A 1040 -18.15 -10.61 -12.17
N PHE A 1041 -18.15 -11.32 -11.04
CA PHE A 1041 -19.27 -12.14 -10.59
C PHE A 1041 -19.40 -12.08 -9.06
N ALA A 1042 -19.44 -10.88 -8.49
CA ALA A 1042 -19.50 -10.68 -7.03
C ALA A 1042 -20.67 -11.41 -6.32
N ARG A 1043 -21.64 -11.97 -7.08
CA ARG A 1043 -22.73 -12.82 -6.57
C ARG A 1043 -22.65 -14.31 -6.92
N ASN A 1044 -21.64 -14.79 -7.65
CA ASN A 1044 -21.52 -16.21 -8.01
C ASN A 1044 -20.12 -16.80 -7.69
N ASN A 1045 -20.09 -17.67 -6.66
CA ASN A 1045 -19.12 -18.73 -6.36
C ASN A 1045 -17.67 -18.38 -6.01
N GLY A 1046 -17.37 -17.15 -5.63
CA GLY A 1046 -16.08 -16.83 -4.99
C GLY A 1046 -14.88 -17.19 -5.85
N ILE A 1047 -14.86 -16.88 -7.15
CA ILE A 1047 -13.69 -17.15 -8.00
C ILE A 1047 -12.88 -15.86 -8.19
N ARG A 1048 -11.57 -15.92 -7.95
CA ARG A 1048 -10.58 -14.86 -8.23
C ARG A 1048 -9.78 -15.24 -9.48
N ALA A 1049 -9.61 -14.30 -10.41
CA ALA A 1049 -8.61 -14.43 -11.47
C ALA A 1049 -7.36 -13.64 -11.07
N THR A 1050 -6.18 -14.22 -11.30
CA THR A 1050 -4.87 -13.62 -11.01
C THR A 1050 -4.00 -13.70 -12.25
N LEU A 1051 -3.43 -12.56 -12.65
CA LEU A 1051 -2.44 -12.44 -13.73
C LEU A 1051 -1.08 -12.11 -13.11
N GLU A 1052 -0.13 -13.05 -13.19
CA GLU A 1052 1.23 -12.89 -12.70
C GLU A 1052 2.12 -12.14 -13.70
N HIS A 1053 3.13 -11.47 -13.17
CA HIS A 1053 4.13 -10.75 -13.95
C HIS A 1053 5.45 -10.60 -13.20
N SER A 1054 6.53 -10.29 -13.93
CA SER A 1054 7.92 -10.24 -13.44
C SER A 1054 8.25 -9.14 -12.42
N GLY A 1055 7.24 -8.46 -11.85
CA GLY A 1055 7.41 -7.43 -10.82
C GLY A 1055 7.25 -5.98 -11.31
N ILE A 1056 6.56 -5.17 -10.50
CA ILE A 1056 6.39 -3.72 -10.64
C ILE A 1056 6.70 -3.08 -9.29
N GLY A 1057 7.48 -1.99 -9.24
CA GLY A 1057 7.76 -1.25 -8.01
C GLY A 1057 6.48 -0.70 -7.33
N VAL A 1058 6.45 -0.62 -6.00
CA VAL A 1058 5.29 -0.13 -5.24
C VAL A 1058 5.01 1.36 -5.54
N ASP A 1059 6.06 2.15 -5.81
CA ASP A 1059 5.96 3.54 -6.23
C ASP A 1059 6.20 3.69 -7.75
N VAL A 1060 5.32 3.06 -8.55
CA VAL A 1060 5.35 3.02 -10.03
C VAL A 1060 5.58 4.39 -10.68
N TYR A 1061 5.22 5.48 -10.01
CA TYR A 1061 5.36 6.84 -10.55
C TYR A 1061 6.68 7.52 -10.20
N ARG A 1062 7.48 6.97 -9.27
CA ARG A 1062 8.83 7.46 -8.92
C ARG A 1062 9.97 6.64 -9.52
N ASP A 1063 9.74 5.37 -9.82
CA ASP A 1063 10.76 4.52 -10.45
C ASP A 1063 10.86 4.76 -11.98
N GLU A 1064 12.03 4.44 -12.55
CA GLU A 1064 12.24 4.40 -14.00
C GLU A 1064 11.30 3.36 -14.65
N ASP A 1065 10.73 3.69 -15.81
CA ASP A 1065 9.70 2.86 -16.45
C ASP A 1065 10.31 1.58 -17.04
N ALA A 1066 10.29 0.52 -16.23
CA ALA A 1066 10.89 -0.77 -16.53
C ALA A 1066 10.00 -1.63 -17.44
N ASP A 1067 10.63 -2.56 -18.15
CA ASP A 1067 9.94 -3.62 -18.89
C ASP A 1067 9.45 -4.69 -17.91
N VAL A 1068 8.17 -5.07 -18.06
CA VAL A 1068 7.51 -6.09 -17.24
C VAL A 1068 7.06 -7.22 -18.16
N THR A 1069 7.39 -8.44 -17.80
CA THR A 1069 7.02 -9.64 -18.54
C THR A 1069 5.81 -10.31 -17.88
N ILE A 1070 4.79 -10.63 -18.67
CA ILE A 1070 3.61 -11.36 -18.19
C ILE A 1070 3.95 -12.85 -18.03
N GLU A 1071 3.50 -13.44 -16.93
CA GLU A 1071 3.70 -14.84 -16.59
C GLU A 1071 2.39 -15.61 -16.78
N ASP A 1072 1.82 -16.19 -15.72
CA ASP A 1072 0.66 -17.07 -15.83
C ASP A 1072 -0.65 -16.36 -15.43
N LEU A 1073 -1.75 -16.75 -16.09
CA LEU A 1073 -3.11 -16.41 -15.67
C LEU A 1073 -3.75 -17.64 -15.01
N TYR A 1074 -4.17 -17.54 -13.76
CA TYR A 1074 -4.82 -18.65 -13.05
C TYR A 1074 -6.06 -18.19 -12.28
N PHE A 1075 -6.84 -19.16 -11.80
CA PHE A 1075 -8.10 -18.94 -11.11
C PHE A 1075 -8.15 -19.70 -9.80
N CYS A 1076 -8.73 -19.07 -8.76
CA CYS A 1076 -8.83 -19.64 -7.42
C CYS A 1076 -10.24 -19.51 -6.84
N LYS A 1077 -10.68 -20.50 -6.04
CA LYS A 1077 -11.88 -20.38 -5.18
C LYS A 1077 -11.56 -19.54 -3.93
N LEU A 1078 -12.52 -18.79 -3.43
CA LEU A 1078 -12.44 -17.93 -2.26
C LEU A 1078 -13.36 -18.49 -1.17
N PRO A 1079 -12.97 -18.41 0.11
CA PRO A 1079 -11.75 -17.75 0.60
C PRO A 1079 -10.48 -18.61 0.53
N SER A 1080 -10.59 -19.91 0.24
CA SER A 1080 -9.47 -20.88 0.36
C SER A 1080 -8.27 -20.62 -0.55
N CYS A 1081 -8.45 -19.82 -1.59
CA CYS A 1081 -7.49 -19.55 -2.66
C CYS A 1081 -7.00 -20.80 -3.40
N ASP A 1082 -7.76 -21.89 -3.35
CA ASP A 1082 -7.43 -23.13 -4.07
C ASP A 1082 -7.51 -22.91 -5.58
N ARG A 1083 -6.44 -23.24 -6.30
CA ARG A 1083 -6.43 -23.20 -7.77
C ARG A 1083 -7.48 -24.15 -8.32
N ILE A 1084 -8.20 -23.71 -9.35
CA ILE A 1084 -9.22 -24.49 -10.04
C ILE A 1084 -8.88 -24.67 -11.50
N LYS A 1085 -9.37 -25.77 -12.08
CA LYS A 1085 -9.19 -26.03 -13.50
C LYS A 1085 -10.08 -25.13 -14.35
N VAL A 1086 -9.63 -24.84 -15.56
CA VAL A 1086 -10.38 -23.98 -16.50
C VAL A 1086 -11.77 -24.55 -16.81
N ASN A 1087 -11.94 -25.88 -16.85
CA ASN A 1087 -13.26 -26.51 -17.07
C ASN A 1087 -14.26 -26.35 -15.90
N GLU A 1088 -13.82 -25.88 -14.74
CA GLU A 1088 -14.70 -25.54 -13.62
C GLU A 1088 -15.28 -24.13 -13.75
N LEU A 1089 -14.78 -23.32 -14.69
CA LEU A 1089 -15.28 -21.98 -14.97
C LEU A 1089 -16.52 -22.02 -15.85
N SER A 1090 -17.43 -21.05 -15.68
CA SER A 1090 -18.50 -20.85 -16.65
C SER A 1090 -17.93 -20.28 -17.96
N ASP A 1091 -18.48 -20.72 -19.10
CA ASP A 1091 -18.07 -20.23 -20.43
C ASP A 1091 -18.13 -18.69 -20.51
N ARG A 1092 -19.14 -18.09 -19.86
CA ARG A 1092 -19.29 -16.64 -19.77
C ARG A 1092 -18.14 -15.99 -19.00
N TYR A 1093 -17.74 -16.53 -17.85
CA TYR A 1093 -16.64 -15.97 -17.06
C TYR A 1093 -15.30 -16.09 -17.78
N PHE A 1094 -15.00 -17.27 -18.32
CA PHE A 1094 -13.79 -17.49 -19.12
C PHE A 1094 -13.72 -16.50 -20.29
N SER A 1095 -14.78 -16.43 -21.09
CA SER A 1095 -14.84 -15.53 -22.24
C SER A 1095 -14.60 -14.07 -21.86
N GLU A 1096 -15.15 -13.61 -20.73
CA GLU A 1096 -15.03 -12.22 -20.28
C GLU A 1096 -13.65 -11.86 -19.75
N ILE A 1097 -12.98 -12.78 -19.06
CA ILE A 1097 -11.60 -12.59 -18.61
C ILE A 1097 -10.66 -12.48 -19.81
N ILE A 1098 -10.77 -13.42 -20.76
CA ILE A 1098 -9.95 -13.41 -21.97
C ILE A 1098 -10.24 -12.18 -22.84
N TYR A 1099 -11.51 -11.80 -22.97
CA TYR A 1099 -11.91 -10.58 -23.69
C TYR A 1099 -11.27 -9.32 -23.10
N GLN A 1100 -11.21 -9.20 -21.76
CA GLN A 1100 -10.58 -8.05 -21.11
C GLN A 1100 -9.07 -8.02 -21.33
N LEU A 1101 -8.40 -9.16 -21.15
CA LEU A 1101 -6.95 -9.24 -21.30
C LEU A 1101 -6.50 -9.03 -22.75
N ASN A 1102 -7.24 -9.53 -23.75
CA ASN A 1102 -6.95 -9.25 -25.17
C ASN A 1102 -7.08 -7.76 -25.54
N ARG A 1103 -7.72 -6.92 -24.73
CA ARG A 1103 -7.75 -5.46 -24.94
C ARG A 1103 -6.49 -4.76 -24.43
N VAL A 1104 -5.78 -5.39 -23.51
CA VAL A 1104 -4.48 -4.92 -22.99
C VAL A 1104 -3.35 -5.53 -23.83
N PHE A 1105 -3.51 -6.80 -24.18
CA PHE A 1105 -2.57 -7.63 -24.91
C PHE A 1105 -3.21 -8.07 -26.25
N PRO A 1106 -3.33 -7.16 -27.24
CA PRO A 1106 -3.93 -7.48 -28.53
C PRO A 1106 -3.18 -8.56 -29.31
#